data_AF-A0A4Y4DIY3-F1
#
_entry.id   AF-A0A4Y4DIY3-F1
#
_cell.length_a   1.000
_cell.length_b   1.000
_cell.length_c   1.000
_cell.angle_alpha   90.00
_cell.angle_beta   90.00
_cell.angle_gamma   90.00
#
_symmetry.space_group_name_H-M   'P 1'
#
loop_
_entity.id
_entity.type
_entity.pdbx_description
1 polymer ?
#
loop_
_entity_poly.entity_id
_entity_poly.type
_entity_poly.pdbx_seq_one_letter_code
_entity_poly.pdbx_strand_id
1 'polypeptide(L)'
;METARPFIIALDGRSGSGKSNFASALAQNLADNASVAVLHLEDAYHGWDGLLDACQRYSQLLPQLAGGDTVVLPTWNWDEHRIDSSISFTPAQVVIVEGVGAANSAASAWLDFSIWLEAPEELRKQRALARDGETYAPHWQRWAAQEESYLGSDAPDQHADLVLSTAAGTSALEQLIDFAPYLPQKLRELLGSGHQAAPQLVPSGVYPAPADAAALFEQLAQGLEHAALLESTSHQLVDPLDRNQYTVIALALGEHYPLLRTGNAETCLQIRDSTLRMGSSFFSALGHIWPAAQSEPSAHPLPAWVGYLGYELKREVGAGDIRAVLEPGVQRDDALFFAPNVVLVIDHRAGNLSVHAQAEYAHWVGQALRAPLTGRRQAAQLVPPVFTCTDTEEGYKRKIARAQHEIYEGNTYEVCLTTVLEARTQTFDPFQAYCLMRVASPAPFAHYLKLGSTEVASISPERFVSLSASGLLRAEPIKGTRPRGATASADQALKDDLATSAKDRAENIMIVDLLRNDLSHHAHPGSVRVTRLCAIESYATVHQMVSTIDAQLRDRALSAQALHEAFPPGSMTGAPKLSTMNILDELEDSRARGLYSGAVGYLGVDGSADFSVVIRTLVCDRLVDGSWALSLGLGGAITADSNPQDEWDEVITKSVGVLSAIGSSFPVHTGVNAK
;
A
#
# COMPACT_ATOMS: atom_id res chain seq x y z
N MET A 1 5.34 16.13 42.66
CA MET A 1 5.32 16.38 41.21
C MET A 1 5.96 15.16 40.60
N GLU A 2 5.19 14.23 40.04
CA GLU A 2 5.78 13.19 39.19
C GLU A 2 6.51 13.93 38.06
N THR A 3 7.83 13.87 38.07
CA THR A 3 8.64 14.31 36.94
C THR A 3 8.28 13.39 35.79
N ALA A 4 7.68 13.95 34.73
CA ALA A 4 7.36 13.19 33.53
C ALA A 4 8.63 12.47 33.05
N ARG A 5 8.52 11.16 32.78
CA ARG A 5 9.64 10.35 32.27
C ARG A 5 10.31 11.06 31.08
N PRO A 6 11.66 11.11 31.02
CA PRO A 6 12.35 11.62 29.84
C PRO A 6 11.92 10.87 28.57
N PHE A 7 11.82 11.59 27.45
CA PHE A 7 11.62 10.98 26.14
C PHE A 7 12.99 10.61 25.56
N ILE A 8 13.26 9.31 25.37
CA ILE A 8 14.60 8.81 25.02
C ILE A 8 14.67 8.49 23.52
N ILE A 9 15.57 9.17 22.81
CA ILE A 9 15.86 8.98 21.39
C ILE A 9 17.25 8.35 21.24
N ALA A 10 17.34 7.17 20.65
CA ALA A 10 18.62 6.55 20.29
C ALA A 10 19.03 6.93 18.87
N LEU A 11 20.28 7.35 18.69
CA LEU A 11 20.91 7.62 17.40
C LEU A 11 22.06 6.64 17.22
N ASP A 12 21.85 5.61 16.40
CA ASP A 12 22.81 4.55 16.11
C ASP A 12 23.24 4.60 14.63
N GLY A 13 24.22 3.79 14.26
CA GLY A 13 24.86 3.77 12.96
C GLY A 13 26.34 3.47 13.11
N ARG A 14 26.96 2.99 12.05
CA ARG A 14 28.41 2.70 12.04
C ARG A 14 29.27 3.95 12.27
N SER A 15 30.51 3.76 12.68
CA SER A 15 31.47 4.87 12.84
C SER A 15 31.61 5.63 11.52
N GLY A 16 31.64 6.96 11.61
CA GLY A 16 31.65 7.84 10.44
C GLY A 16 30.29 8.08 9.76
N SER A 17 29.18 7.53 10.27
CA SER A 17 27.83 7.77 9.71
C SER A 17 27.27 9.16 9.97
N GLY A 18 27.92 10.00 10.77
CA GLY A 18 27.47 11.38 11.03
C GLY A 18 26.52 11.55 12.23
N LYS A 19 26.38 10.53 13.09
CA LYS A 19 25.57 10.57 14.33
C LYS A 19 25.76 11.84 15.16
N SER A 20 26.99 12.18 15.56
CA SER A 20 27.24 13.33 16.45
C SER A 20 26.84 14.69 15.83
N ASN A 21 27.00 14.84 14.51
CA ASN A 21 26.53 16.03 13.79
C ASN A 21 25.00 16.09 13.79
N PHE A 22 24.34 14.96 13.52
CA PHE A 22 22.88 14.88 13.56
C PHE A 22 22.34 15.08 14.98
N ALA A 23 22.95 14.49 16.00
CA ALA A 23 22.60 14.68 17.40
C ALA A 23 22.64 16.15 17.82
N SER A 24 23.69 16.87 17.39
CA SER A 24 23.82 18.31 17.66
C SER A 24 22.72 19.12 16.95
N ALA A 25 22.46 18.83 15.68
CA ALA A 25 21.42 19.51 14.91
C ALA A 25 20.01 19.23 15.46
N LEU A 26 19.73 17.98 15.82
CA LEU A 26 18.47 17.57 16.44
C LEU A 26 18.30 18.23 17.80
N ALA A 27 19.32 18.21 18.67
CA ALA A 27 19.26 18.86 19.97
C ALA A 27 18.97 20.36 19.86
N GLN A 28 19.59 21.05 18.90
CA GLN A 28 19.32 22.46 18.62
C GLN A 28 17.89 22.69 18.15
N ASN A 29 17.37 21.84 17.26
CA ASN A 29 15.99 21.94 16.76
C ASN A 29 14.95 21.69 17.87
N LEU A 30 15.21 20.72 18.75
CA LEU A 30 14.30 20.36 19.84
C LEU A 30 14.35 21.34 21.03
N ALA A 31 15.45 22.09 21.19
CA ALA A 31 15.67 23.03 22.30
C ALA A 31 14.62 24.15 22.38
N ASP A 32 13.94 24.46 21.26
CA ASP A 32 12.86 25.44 21.23
C ASP A 32 11.60 24.97 21.98
N ASN A 33 11.39 23.64 22.11
CA ASN A 33 10.18 23.05 22.67
C ASN A 33 10.40 22.23 23.95
N ALA A 34 11.63 21.78 24.23
CA ALA A 34 11.95 21.01 25.43
C ALA A 34 13.42 21.18 25.86
N SER A 35 13.72 20.91 27.13
CA SER A 35 15.12 20.78 27.56
C SER A 35 15.70 19.46 27.05
N VAL A 36 16.88 19.53 26.43
CA VAL A 36 17.55 18.38 25.80
C VAL A 36 18.89 18.11 26.48
N ALA A 37 19.18 16.85 26.77
CA ALA A 37 20.49 16.38 27.19
C ALA A 37 20.98 15.32 26.21
N VAL A 38 22.25 15.40 25.81
CA VAL A 38 22.87 14.45 24.88
C VAL A 38 23.88 13.59 25.63
N LEU A 39 23.69 12.28 25.61
CA LEU A 39 24.60 11.28 26.17
C LEU A 39 25.41 10.66 25.02
N HIS A 40 26.73 10.83 25.07
CA HIS A 40 27.65 10.27 24.08
C HIS A 40 28.14 8.90 24.56
N LEU A 41 27.81 7.81 23.85
CA LEU A 41 28.30 6.47 24.21
C LEU A 41 29.80 6.31 24.01
N GLU A 42 30.44 7.20 23.25
CA GLU A 42 31.90 7.27 23.15
C GLU A 42 32.57 7.39 24.53
N ASP A 43 31.93 8.04 25.50
CA ASP A 43 32.41 8.16 26.88
C ASP A 43 32.37 6.82 27.66
N ALA A 44 31.57 5.87 27.19
CA ALA A 44 31.40 4.54 27.80
C ALA A 44 32.29 3.46 27.19
N TYR A 45 32.99 3.73 26.08
CA TYR A 45 33.90 2.75 25.44
C TYR A 45 35.19 2.61 26.24
N HIS A 46 35.47 1.41 26.74
CA HIS A 46 36.70 1.11 27.48
C HIS A 46 37.74 0.52 26.53
N GLY A 47 38.44 1.42 25.83
CA GLY A 47 39.43 1.08 24.82
C GLY A 47 38.83 0.55 23.52
N TRP A 48 39.70 0.10 22.61
CA TRP A 48 39.33 -0.28 21.25
C TRP A 48 38.56 -1.59 21.11
N ASP A 49 38.36 -2.38 22.18
CA ASP A 49 37.50 -3.59 22.21
C ASP A 49 36.22 -3.39 23.06
N GLY A 50 35.92 -2.14 23.43
CA GLY A 50 34.94 -1.83 24.46
C GLY A 50 33.48 -1.79 24.02
N LEU A 51 33.15 -2.09 22.75
CA LEU A 51 31.80 -1.84 22.21
C LEU A 51 30.72 -2.66 22.95
N LEU A 52 30.91 -3.98 23.07
CA LEU A 52 29.94 -4.86 23.72
C LEU A 52 29.77 -4.51 25.20
N ASP A 53 30.90 -4.28 25.89
CA ASP A 53 30.90 -3.89 27.30
C ASP A 53 30.21 -2.54 27.53
N ALA A 54 30.35 -1.60 26.60
CA ALA A 54 29.66 -0.32 26.65
C ALA A 54 28.16 -0.47 26.42
N CYS A 55 27.73 -1.31 25.48
CA CYS A 55 26.31 -1.64 25.30
C CYS A 55 25.72 -2.20 26.59
N GLN A 56 26.41 -3.14 27.25
CA GLN A 56 25.97 -3.72 28.52
C GLN A 56 25.88 -2.68 29.64
N ARG A 57 26.89 -1.82 29.80
CA ARG A 57 26.89 -0.74 30.79
C ARG A 57 25.76 0.26 30.53
N TYR A 58 25.63 0.73 29.30
CA TYR A 58 24.56 1.63 28.89
C TYR A 58 23.18 1.03 29.21
N SER A 59 22.95 -0.23 28.85
CA SER A 59 21.66 -0.90 29.11
C SER A 59 21.35 -1.08 30.60
N GLN A 60 22.36 -1.14 31.48
CA GLN A 60 22.18 -1.12 32.94
C GLN A 60 21.79 0.26 33.48
N LEU A 61 22.11 1.34 32.77
CA LEU A 61 21.81 2.71 33.17
C LEU A 61 20.44 3.18 32.66
N LEU A 62 19.92 2.58 31.58
CA LEU A 62 18.64 2.94 30.97
C LEU A 62 17.45 2.99 31.93
N PRO A 63 17.26 2.05 32.88
CA PRO A 63 16.17 2.15 33.85
C PRO A 63 16.24 3.41 34.71
N GLN A 64 17.46 3.84 35.08
CA GLN A 64 17.70 5.06 35.87
C GLN A 64 17.50 6.31 34.99
N LEU A 65 18.03 6.30 33.77
CA LEU A 65 17.81 7.38 32.79
C LEU A 65 16.32 7.59 32.50
N ALA A 66 15.57 6.51 32.28
CA ALA A 66 14.12 6.54 32.06
C ALA A 66 13.34 6.97 33.32
N GLY A 67 13.91 6.74 34.51
CA GLY A 67 13.41 7.26 35.79
C GLY A 67 13.68 8.75 36.00
N GLY A 68 14.53 9.38 35.18
CA GLY A 68 15.00 10.76 35.35
C GLY A 68 16.14 10.90 36.36
N ASP A 69 16.76 9.80 36.77
CA ASP A 69 17.85 9.79 37.74
C ASP A 69 19.18 10.18 37.09
N THR A 70 20.03 10.86 37.86
CA THR A 70 21.40 11.15 37.43
C THR A 70 22.22 9.86 37.47
N VAL A 71 22.87 9.54 36.35
CA VAL A 71 23.73 8.36 36.22
C VAL A 71 25.20 8.77 36.21
N VAL A 72 26.07 7.85 36.66
CA VAL A 72 27.52 8.05 36.65
C VAL A 72 28.17 6.98 35.78
N LEU A 73 28.96 7.42 34.81
CA LEU A 73 29.63 6.57 33.84
C LEU A 73 31.15 6.66 34.05
N PRO A 74 31.84 5.55 34.35
CA PRO A 74 33.30 5.51 34.34
C PRO A 74 33.83 5.68 32.92
N THR A 75 34.75 6.63 32.71
CA THR A 75 35.35 6.92 31.41
C THR A 75 36.76 6.34 31.28
N TRP A 76 37.15 6.09 30.04
CA TRP A 76 38.44 5.51 29.69
C TRP A 76 39.49 6.59 29.40
N ASN A 77 40.65 6.48 30.04
CA ASN A 77 41.82 7.27 29.66
C ASN A 77 42.53 6.59 28.49
N TRP A 78 42.40 7.16 27.29
CA TRP A 78 42.95 6.61 26.05
C TRP A 78 44.48 6.60 26.00
N ASP A 79 45.15 7.50 26.72
CA ASP A 79 46.61 7.54 26.78
C ASP A 79 47.15 6.46 27.74
N GLU A 80 46.53 6.35 28.92
CA GLU A 80 47.00 5.45 29.98
C GLU A 80 46.39 4.04 29.92
N HIS A 81 45.42 3.82 29.03
CA HIS A 81 44.74 2.55 28.83
C HIS A 81 44.14 1.98 30.14
N ARG A 82 43.48 2.83 30.92
CA ARG A 82 42.79 2.46 32.17
C ARG A 82 41.56 3.32 32.43
N ILE A 83 40.66 2.84 33.28
CA ILE A 83 39.58 3.65 33.85
C ILE A 83 40.22 4.62 34.84
N ASP A 84 39.92 5.92 34.70
CA ASP A 84 40.58 6.96 35.49
C ASP A 84 39.63 8.06 36.01
N SER A 85 38.51 8.30 35.32
CA SER A 85 37.55 9.31 35.74
C SER A 85 36.11 8.85 35.53
N SER A 86 35.14 9.69 35.88
CA SER A 86 33.72 9.41 35.68
C SER A 86 32.98 10.68 35.29
N ILE A 87 32.04 10.56 34.34
CA ILE A 87 31.10 11.63 34.02
C ILE A 87 29.78 11.40 34.77
N SER A 88 29.18 12.49 35.23
CA SER A 88 27.82 12.48 35.80
C SER A 88 26.87 13.04 34.74
N PHE A 89 25.84 12.30 34.38
CA PHE A 89 24.85 12.69 33.38
C PHE A 89 23.47 12.81 34.03
N THR A 90 22.86 13.99 33.94
CA THR A 90 21.52 14.25 34.45
C THR A 90 20.54 14.36 33.27
N PRO A 91 19.54 13.47 33.17
CA PRO A 91 18.51 13.53 32.13
C PRO A 91 17.77 14.86 32.10
N ALA A 92 17.46 15.33 30.88
CA ALA A 92 16.53 16.43 30.64
C ALA A 92 15.13 15.89 30.26
N GLN A 93 14.24 16.74 29.76
CA GLN A 93 12.94 16.29 29.25
C GLN A 93 13.07 15.37 28.03
N VAL A 94 14.08 15.62 27.19
CA VAL A 94 14.47 14.75 26.08
C VAL A 94 15.92 14.31 26.32
N VAL A 95 16.17 13.01 26.19
CA VAL A 95 17.51 12.43 26.22
C VAL A 95 17.81 11.90 24.84
N ILE A 96 18.86 12.44 24.21
CA ILE A 96 19.42 11.88 22.97
C ILE A 96 20.60 11.03 23.37
N VAL A 97 20.57 9.74 23.08
CA VAL A 97 21.72 8.84 23.24
C VAL A 97 22.33 8.63 21.87
N GLU A 98 23.59 9.00 21.68
CA GLU A 98 24.27 8.87 20.39
C GLU A 98 25.53 8.02 20.49
N GLY A 99 25.70 7.09 19.55
CA GLY A 99 26.89 6.27 19.43
C GLY A 99 26.58 4.87 18.90
N VAL A 100 27.62 4.14 18.50
CA VAL A 100 27.49 2.74 18.08
C VAL A 100 26.99 1.92 19.27
N GLY A 101 25.86 1.24 19.12
CA GLY A 101 25.24 0.48 20.22
C GLY A 101 24.14 1.23 20.95
N ALA A 102 23.80 2.47 20.56
CA ALA A 102 22.71 3.24 21.17
C ALA A 102 21.34 2.56 21.04
N ALA A 103 21.13 1.78 19.98
CA ALA A 103 19.90 1.04 19.70
C ALA A 103 20.06 -0.48 19.88
N ASN A 104 20.98 -0.92 20.76
CA ASN A 104 21.16 -2.35 21.03
C ASN A 104 19.89 -3.02 21.56
N SER A 105 19.76 -4.33 21.38
CA SER A 105 18.53 -5.07 21.70
C SER A 105 18.08 -4.92 23.16
N ALA A 106 19.02 -4.86 24.11
CA ALA A 106 18.72 -4.66 25.53
C ALA A 106 18.22 -3.24 25.85
N ALA A 107 18.47 -2.27 24.97
CA ALA A 107 17.97 -0.91 25.10
C ALA A 107 16.52 -0.74 24.65
N SER A 108 16.07 -1.55 23.68
CA SER A 108 14.77 -1.40 22.99
C SER A 108 13.57 -1.12 23.91
N ALA A 109 13.48 -1.80 25.07
CA ALA A 109 12.37 -1.65 26.01
C ALA A 109 12.31 -0.27 26.73
N TRP A 110 13.38 0.51 26.64
CA TRP A 110 13.54 1.81 27.31
C TRP A 110 13.57 2.99 26.34
N LEU A 111 13.65 2.73 25.04
CA LEU A 111 13.68 3.76 24.00
C LEU A 111 12.25 4.15 23.62
N ASP A 112 12.01 5.44 23.41
CA ASP A 112 10.74 5.91 22.83
C ASP A 112 10.83 6.06 21.31
N PHE A 113 12.05 6.24 20.77
CA PHE A 113 12.30 6.28 19.33
C PHE A 113 13.76 5.96 19.02
N SER A 114 14.01 5.28 17.91
CA SER A 114 15.34 4.88 17.46
C SER A 114 15.58 5.28 16.01
N ILE A 115 16.78 5.83 15.74
CA ILE A 115 17.18 6.30 14.42
C ILE A 115 18.50 5.66 14.04
N TRP A 116 18.52 4.97 12.91
CA TRP A 116 19.74 4.45 12.28
C TRP A 116 20.24 5.40 11.19
N LEU A 117 21.49 5.83 11.29
CA LEU A 117 22.14 6.69 10.31
C LEU A 117 22.99 5.82 9.37
N GLU A 118 22.57 5.72 8.12
CA GLU A 118 23.20 4.90 7.07
C GLU A 118 24.18 5.73 6.23
N ALA A 119 25.32 5.13 5.88
CA ALA A 119 26.31 5.78 5.02
C ALA A 119 27.21 4.75 4.31
N PRO A 120 27.56 4.99 3.03
CA PRO A 120 28.52 4.16 2.32
C PRO A 120 29.85 4.05 3.07
N GLU A 121 30.45 2.86 3.08
CA GLU A 121 31.68 2.56 3.83
C GLU A 121 32.82 3.52 3.51
N GLU A 122 33.05 3.81 2.23
CA GLU A 122 34.11 4.72 1.80
C GLU A 122 33.92 6.13 2.36
N LEU A 123 32.67 6.63 2.39
CA LEU A 123 32.35 7.93 2.97
C LEU A 123 32.54 7.93 4.49
N ARG A 124 32.12 6.85 5.17
CA ARG A 124 32.33 6.69 6.61
C ARG A 124 33.80 6.71 6.98
N LYS A 125 34.63 5.96 6.25
CA LYS A 125 36.08 5.90 6.45
C LYS A 125 36.74 7.26 6.23
N GLN A 126 36.37 7.97 5.16
CA GLN A 126 36.85 9.32 4.89
C GLN A 126 36.50 10.28 6.04
N ARG A 127 35.25 10.28 6.52
CA ARG A 127 34.79 11.12 7.63
C ARG A 127 35.53 10.82 8.93
N ALA A 128 35.73 9.54 9.24
CA ALA A 128 36.41 9.14 10.46
C ALA A 128 37.91 9.51 10.43
N LEU A 129 38.60 9.30 9.31
CA LEU A 129 40.00 9.71 9.15
C LEU A 129 40.17 11.24 9.18
N ALA A 130 39.20 12.00 8.66
CA ALA A 130 39.23 13.45 8.72
C ALA A 130 39.02 13.99 10.16
N ARG A 131 38.24 13.29 10.99
CA ARG A 131 37.98 13.65 12.39
C ARG A 131 39.15 13.27 13.30
N ASP A 132 39.62 12.02 13.20
CA ASP A 132 40.50 11.39 14.20
C ASP A 132 41.94 11.11 13.70
N GLY A 133 42.24 11.40 12.42
CA GLY A 133 43.59 11.38 11.86
C GLY A 133 44.32 10.03 11.92
N GLU A 134 45.65 10.08 12.12
CA GLU A 134 46.55 8.91 12.19
C GLU A 134 46.34 8.05 13.45
N THR A 135 45.66 8.57 14.49
CA THR A 135 45.42 7.84 15.74
C THR A 135 44.37 6.75 15.59
N TYR A 136 43.35 6.96 14.75
CA TYR A 136 42.29 5.97 14.50
C TYR A 136 42.61 5.01 13.36
N ALA A 137 43.44 5.42 12.40
CA ALA A 137 43.77 4.62 11.21
C ALA A 137 44.26 3.18 11.51
N PRO A 138 45.10 2.92 12.54
CA PRO A 138 45.51 1.56 12.91
C PRO A 138 44.40 0.70 13.53
N HIS A 139 43.34 1.34 14.05
CA HIS A 139 42.27 0.69 14.80
C HIS A 139 40.96 0.55 14.02
N TRP A 140 40.83 1.19 12.85
CA TRP A 140 39.64 1.12 11.98
C TRP A 140 39.14 -0.32 11.77
N GLN A 141 40.03 -1.23 11.35
CA GLN A 141 39.65 -2.62 11.07
C GLN A 141 39.20 -3.36 12.34
N ARG A 142 39.86 -3.09 13.48
CA ARG A 142 39.53 -3.69 14.78
C ARG A 142 38.15 -3.22 15.27
N TRP A 143 37.84 -1.94 15.09
CA TRP A 143 36.54 -1.38 15.45
C TRP A 143 35.44 -1.85 14.50
N ALA A 144 35.68 -1.82 13.19
CA ALA A 144 34.73 -2.29 12.18
C ALA A 144 34.36 -3.78 12.38
N ALA A 145 35.29 -4.62 12.84
CA ALA A 145 34.99 -6.02 13.17
C ALA A 145 34.02 -6.16 14.35
N GLN A 146 34.09 -5.27 15.35
CA GLN A 146 33.11 -5.25 16.45
C GLN A 146 31.76 -4.72 16.00
N GLU A 147 31.75 -3.69 15.13
CA GLU A 147 30.51 -3.21 14.51
C GLU A 147 29.83 -4.35 13.76
N GLU A 148 30.57 -5.10 12.92
CA GLU A 148 30.03 -6.27 12.21
C GLU A 148 29.46 -7.31 13.18
N SER A 149 30.17 -7.59 14.29
CA SER A 149 29.66 -8.51 15.32
C SER A 149 28.38 -8.00 15.97
N TYR A 150 28.28 -6.70 16.25
CA TYR A 150 27.10 -6.06 16.84
C TYR A 150 25.91 -6.06 15.86
N LEU A 151 26.13 -5.71 14.59
CA LEU A 151 25.08 -5.78 13.58
C LEU A 151 24.61 -7.22 13.37
N GLY A 152 25.52 -8.19 13.40
CA GLY A 152 25.18 -9.60 13.29
C GLY A 152 24.39 -10.16 14.49
N SER A 153 24.55 -9.59 15.69
CA SER A 153 23.85 -10.04 16.90
C SER A 153 22.53 -9.31 17.16
N ASP A 154 22.52 -7.99 16.99
CA ASP A 154 21.42 -7.11 17.41
C ASP A 154 20.62 -6.54 16.23
N ALA A 155 21.18 -6.53 15.01
CA ALA A 155 20.57 -6.01 13.79
C ALA A 155 19.83 -4.66 13.97
N PRO A 156 20.45 -3.63 14.59
CA PRO A 156 19.79 -2.37 14.90
C PRO A 156 19.29 -1.63 13.65
N ASP A 157 19.95 -1.80 12.50
CA ASP A 157 19.53 -1.29 11.19
C ASP A 157 18.20 -1.89 10.70
N GLN A 158 17.90 -3.12 11.11
CA GLN A 158 16.68 -3.84 10.76
C GLN A 158 15.52 -3.54 11.72
N HIS A 159 15.80 -3.01 12.91
CA HIS A 159 14.80 -2.77 13.95
C HIS A 159 14.62 -1.30 14.35
N ALA A 160 15.50 -0.40 13.90
CA ALA A 160 15.34 1.02 14.15
C ALA A 160 14.04 1.56 13.55
N ASP A 161 13.34 2.42 14.28
CA ASP A 161 12.07 3.02 13.85
C ASP A 161 12.25 3.84 12.56
N LEU A 162 13.36 4.57 12.46
CA LEU A 162 13.68 5.41 11.30
C LEU A 162 15.10 5.16 10.81
N VAL A 163 15.25 4.87 9.53
CA VAL A 163 16.53 4.78 8.83
C VAL A 163 16.71 6.03 7.98
N LEU A 164 17.80 6.76 8.20
CA LEU A 164 18.14 7.98 7.45
C LEU A 164 19.46 7.80 6.69
N SER A 165 19.46 8.15 5.41
CA SER A 165 20.69 8.20 4.61
C SER A 165 21.48 9.47 4.92
N THR A 166 22.78 9.34 5.15
CA THR A 166 23.71 10.47 5.35
C THR A 166 24.75 10.57 4.23
N ALA A 167 24.40 10.05 3.05
CA ALA A 167 25.17 10.24 1.83
C ALA A 167 25.37 11.73 1.50
N ALA A 168 26.31 12.04 0.60
CA ALA A 168 26.67 13.43 0.30
C ALA A 168 25.47 14.20 -0.30
N GLY A 169 25.15 15.37 0.28
CA GLY A 169 24.11 16.28 -0.21
C GLY A 169 22.76 16.20 0.50
N THR A 170 22.60 15.26 1.45
CA THR A 170 21.32 15.07 2.17
C THR A 170 21.50 15.37 3.66
N SER A 171 20.73 16.30 4.21
CA SER A 171 20.70 16.55 5.65
C SER A 171 19.81 15.50 6.34
N ALA A 172 20.31 14.85 7.38
CA ALA A 172 19.51 13.93 8.19
C ALA A 172 18.34 14.65 8.90
N LEU A 173 18.54 15.92 9.30
CA LEU A 173 17.48 16.72 9.91
C LEU A 173 16.38 17.08 8.91
N GLU A 174 16.73 17.42 7.67
CA GLU A 174 15.74 17.67 6.61
C GLU A 174 14.93 16.40 6.32
N GLN A 175 15.59 15.24 6.24
CA GLN A 175 14.89 13.97 6.06
C GLN A 175 13.97 13.65 7.24
N LEU A 176 14.41 13.83 8.49
CA LEU A 176 13.53 13.69 9.67
C LEU A 176 12.30 14.59 9.57
N ILE A 177 12.47 15.82 9.10
CA ILE A 177 11.38 16.79 8.88
C ILE A 177 10.43 16.30 7.78
N ASP A 178 10.91 15.69 6.70
CA ASP A 178 10.05 15.09 5.65
C ASP A 178 9.12 14.00 6.23
N PHE A 179 9.58 13.27 7.25
CA PHE A 179 8.78 12.28 7.97
C PHE A 179 7.88 12.85 9.07
N ALA A 180 8.05 14.12 9.46
CA ALA A 180 7.39 14.69 10.61
C ALA A 180 5.86 14.49 10.64
N PRO A 181 5.10 14.56 9.53
CA PRO A 181 3.66 14.26 9.56
C PRO A 181 3.30 12.85 10.06
N TYR A 182 4.22 11.90 9.89
CA TYR A 182 4.03 10.46 10.12
C TYR A 182 4.68 9.94 11.41
N LEU A 183 5.49 10.77 12.09
CA LEU A 183 6.16 10.39 13.33
C LEU A 183 5.19 10.24 14.51
N PRO A 184 5.59 9.54 15.59
CA PRO A 184 4.82 9.48 16.83
C PRO A 184 4.45 10.87 17.34
N GLN A 185 3.23 11.01 17.88
CA GLN A 185 2.67 12.31 18.32
C GLN A 185 3.67 13.13 19.16
N LYS A 186 4.31 12.50 20.15
CA LYS A 186 5.25 13.19 21.04
C LYS A 186 6.43 13.79 20.29
N LEU A 187 6.98 13.07 19.30
CA LEU A 187 8.10 13.57 18.50
C LEU A 187 7.65 14.70 17.56
N ARG A 188 6.44 14.61 16.99
CA ARG A 188 5.84 15.70 16.20
C ARG A 188 5.64 16.98 16.99
N GLU A 189 5.21 16.86 18.24
CA GLU A 189 5.08 18.00 19.16
C GLU A 189 6.44 18.62 19.48
N LEU A 190 7.47 17.79 19.70
CA LEU A 190 8.84 18.23 20.00
C LEU A 190 9.51 18.94 18.81
N LEU A 191 9.27 18.48 17.57
CA LEU A 191 9.76 19.12 16.34
C LEU A 191 9.07 20.47 16.03
N GLY A 192 7.95 20.77 16.70
CA GLY A 192 7.22 22.02 16.55
C GLY A 192 6.21 22.05 15.40
N SER A 193 5.24 22.96 15.49
CA SER A 193 4.07 23.02 14.58
C SER A 193 4.38 23.36 13.14
N GLY A 194 5.54 23.99 12.86
CA GLY A 194 5.96 24.36 11.51
C GLY A 194 6.25 23.18 10.58
N HIS A 195 6.45 21.98 11.14
CA HIS A 195 6.82 20.77 10.41
C HIS A 195 5.73 19.68 10.46
N GLN A 196 4.56 19.98 11.01
CA GLN A 196 3.53 18.96 11.27
C GLN A 196 2.61 18.66 10.08
N ALA A 197 2.52 19.57 9.10
CA ALA A 197 1.61 19.40 7.97
C ALA A 197 2.33 18.75 6.79
N ALA A 198 1.76 17.66 6.28
CA ALA A 198 2.17 17.11 4.99
C ALA A 198 2.04 18.18 3.89
N PRO A 199 2.91 18.17 2.86
CA PRO A 199 2.80 19.08 1.73
C PRO A 199 1.38 19.08 1.15
N GLN A 200 0.78 20.26 1.03
CA GLN A 200 -0.62 20.39 0.64
C GLN A 200 -0.76 20.52 -0.88
N LEU A 201 -1.73 19.79 -1.42
CA LEU A 201 -2.23 20.00 -2.77
C LEU A 201 -3.09 21.27 -2.78
N VAL A 202 -2.64 22.31 -3.48
CA VAL A 202 -3.39 23.57 -3.59
C VAL A 202 -4.04 23.69 -4.97
N PRO A 203 -5.27 24.24 -5.06
CA PRO A 203 -5.91 24.54 -6.33
C PRO A 203 -4.99 25.43 -7.19
N SER A 204 -4.60 24.92 -8.36
CA SER A 204 -3.60 25.54 -9.24
C SER A 204 -4.19 25.99 -10.57
N GLY A 205 -5.39 25.56 -10.93
CA GLY A 205 -6.11 26.04 -12.10
C GLY A 205 -7.30 25.16 -12.50
N VAL A 206 -8.13 25.70 -13.39
CA VAL A 206 -9.24 24.98 -14.03
C VAL A 206 -9.11 25.14 -15.54
N TYR A 207 -9.23 24.03 -16.26
CA TYR A 207 -9.05 23.92 -17.70
C TYR A 207 -10.26 23.21 -18.32
N PRO A 208 -10.47 23.29 -19.64
CA PRO A 208 -11.43 22.41 -20.32
C PRO A 208 -11.04 20.94 -20.13
N ALA A 209 -12.02 20.04 -20.01
CA ALA A 209 -11.76 18.62 -19.97
C ALA A 209 -11.02 18.15 -21.24
N PRO A 210 -10.03 17.26 -21.13
CA PRO A 210 -9.31 16.74 -22.30
C PRO A 210 -10.23 15.85 -23.13
N ALA A 211 -9.94 15.74 -24.43
CA ALA A 211 -10.69 14.85 -25.31
C ALA A 211 -10.45 13.35 -25.02
N ASP A 212 -9.35 13.01 -24.34
CA ASP A 212 -9.05 11.65 -23.88
C ASP A 212 -8.16 11.70 -22.64
N ALA A 213 -8.67 11.20 -21.52
CA ALA A 213 -7.95 11.19 -20.24
C ALA A 213 -6.71 10.29 -20.28
N ALA A 214 -6.75 9.16 -21.01
CA ALA A 214 -5.60 8.26 -21.11
C ALA A 214 -4.45 8.91 -21.89
N ALA A 215 -4.74 9.62 -22.98
CA ALA A 215 -3.71 10.34 -23.73
C ALA A 215 -3.07 11.47 -22.90
N LEU A 216 -3.86 12.16 -22.06
CA LEU A 216 -3.32 13.14 -21.13
C LEU A 216 -2.44 12.47 -20.06
N PHE A 217 -2.91 11.37 -19.47
CA PHE A 217 -2.15 10.60 -18.50
C PHE A 217 -0.80 10.15 -19.07
N GLU A 218 -0.78 9.58 -20.28
CA GLU A 218 0.45 9.12 -20.93
C GLU A 218 1.48 10.24 -21.07
N GLN A 219 1.03 11.42 -21.52
CA GLN A 219 1.89 12.58 -21.68
C GLN A 219 2.49 13.04 -20.34
N LEU A 220 1.68 13.04 -19.27
CA LEU A 220 2.10 13.55 -17.96
C LEU A 220 2.89 12.52 -17.15
N ALA A 221 2.62 11.23 -17.32
CA ALA A 221 3.24 10.15 -16.57
C ALA A 221 4.54 9.63 -17.21
N GLN A 222 4.95 10.19 -18.34
CA GLN A 222 6.18 9.80 -19.02
C GLN A 222 7.41 9.99 -18.11
N GLY A 223 8.15 8.91 -17.88
CA GLY A 223 9.34 8.91 -17.03
C GLY A 223 9.06 8.86 -15.52
N LEU A 224 7.80 8.93 -15.09
CA LEU A 224 7.46 8.78 -13.67
C LEU A 224 7.51 7.31 -13.26
N GLU A 225 7.96 7.05 -12.04
CA GLU A 225 7.95 5.71 -11.44
C GLU A 225 6.58 5.38 -10.83
N HIS A 226 5.93 6.39 -10.23
CA HIS A 226 4.62 6.27 -9.60
C HIS A 226 3.61 7.24 -10.22
N ALA A 227 2.56 6.67 -10.81
CA ALA A 227 1.46 7.42 -11.40
C ALA A 227 0.20 6.56 -11.46
N ALA A 228 -0.98 7.18 -11.34
CA ALA A 228 -2.24 6.47 -11.41
C ALA A 228 -3.27 7.24 -12.25
N LEU A 229 -4.03 6.49 -13.04
CA LEU A 229 -5.24 6.92 -13.73
C LEU A 229 -6.40 6.13 -13.14
N LEU A 230 -7.27 6.78 -12.37
CA LEU A 230 -8.51 6.21 -11.85
C LEU A 230 -9.64 6.76 -12.70
N GLU A 231 -10.23 5.91 -13.55
CA GLU A 231 -11.05 6.36 -14.67
C GLU A 231 -12.45 5.75 -14.68
N SER A 232 -13.46 6.62 -14.69
CA SER A 232 -14.78 6.27 -15.18
C SER A 232 -14.78 6.23 -16.72
N THR A 233 -14.48 5.06 -17.28
CA THR A 233 -14.51 4.87 -18.75
C THR A 233 -15.94 4.76 -19.28
N SER A 234 -16.90 4.48 -18.40
CA SER A 234 -18.34 4.48 -18.70
C SER A 234 -19.04 5.83 -18.50
N HIS A 235 -18.31 6.95 -18.37
CA HIS A 235 -18.90 8.29 -18.11
C HIS A 235 -20.01 8.74 -19.08
N GLN A 236 -20.09 8.17 -20.29
CA GLN A 236 -21.16 8.45 -21.25
C GLN A 236 -22.44 7.63 -21.00
N LEU A 237 -22.38 6.64 -20.11
CA LEU A 237 -23.52 5.80 -19.73
C LEU A 237 -24.26 6.41 -18.54
N VAL A 238 -25.57 6.25 -18.54
CA VAL A 238 -26.41 6.63 -17.39
C VAL A 238 -26.09 5.70 -16.22
N ASP A 239 -25.69 6.31 -15.10
CA ASP A 239 -25.45 5.60 -13.85
C ASP A 239 -26.37 6.15 -12.76
N PRO A 240 -27.26 5.33 -12.16
CA PRO A 240 -28.18 5.78 -11.12
C PRO A 240 -27.48 6.22 -9.81
N LEU A 241 -26.20 5.94 -9.63
CA LEU A 241 -25.44 6.24 -8.42
C LEU A 241 -24.31 7.26 -8.64
N ASP A 242 -24.27 7.90 -9.81
CA ASP A 242 -23.28 8.91 -10.19
C ASP A 242 -21.80 8.45 -10.01
N ARG A 243 -21.51 7.14 -10.03
CA ARG A 243 -20.11 6.60 -9.95
C ARG A 243 -19.27 7.08 -11.14
N ASN A 244 -19.96 7.37 -12.23
CA ASN A 244 -19.36 7.71 -13.50
C ASN A 244 -18.86 9.17 -13.64
N GLN A 245 -19.01 10.02 -12.62
CA GLN A 245 -18.84 11.47 -12.76
C GLN A 245 -17.38 11.92 -12.95
N TYR A 246 -16.42 11.25 -12.31
CA TYR A 246 -15.05 11.74 -12.22
C TYR A 246 -14.01 10.79 -12.84
N THR A 247 -12.97 11.37 -13.41
CA THR A 247 -11.69 10.70 -13.68
C THR A 247 -10.59 11.44 -12.94
N VAL A 248 -9.69 10.70 -12.29
CA VAL A 248 -8.58 11.26 -11.50
C VAL A 248 -7.25 10.79 -12.08
N ILE A 249 -6.35 11.74 -12.30
CA ILE A 249 -4.94 11.49 -12.62
C ILE A 249 -4.11 11.92 -11.40
N ALA A 250 -3.37 10.99 -10.82
CA ALA A 250 -2.50 11.23 -9.68
C ALA A 250 -1.04 10.98 -10.08
N LEU A 251 -0.16 11.94 -9.84
CA LEU A 251 1.23 11.93 -10.28
C LEU A 251 2.16 12.16 -9.09
N ALA A 252 3.25 11.41 -9.06
CA ALA A 252 4.37 11.63 -8.15
C ALA A 252 5.58 12.13 -8.93
N LEU A 253 5.78 13.46 -8.93
CA LEU A 253 6.91 14.12 -9.59
C LEU A 253 8.11 14.22 -8.63
N GLY A 254 9.33 14.19 -9.17
CA GLY A 254 10.54 14.25 -8.36
C GLY A 254 10.76 12.97 -7.54
N GLU A 255 11.45 13.08 -6.40
CA GLU A 255 11.78 11.94 -5.52
C GLU A 255 11.29 12.15 -4.07
N HIS A 256 10.72 13.31 -3.76
CA HIS A 256 10.30 13.72 -2.40
C HIS A 256 8.83 13.39 -2.11
N TYR A 257 8.36 12.22 -2.50
CA TYR A 257 7.00 11.80 -2.19
C TYR A 257 6.99 10.54 -1.31
N PRO A 258 6.09 10.47 -0.32
CA PRO A 258 5.89 9.29 0.48
C PRO A 258 5.39 8.07 -0.30
N LEU A 259 5.95 6.91 0.01
CA LEU A 259 5.51 5.58 -0.39
C LEU A 259 5.18 4.76 0.85
N LEU A 260 3.94 4.33 1.01
CA LEU A 260 3.55 3.36 2.02
C LEU A 260 3.55 1.96 1.41
N ARG A 261 4.32 1.04 1.98
CA ARG A 261 4.53 -0.30 1.45
C ARG A 261 4.35 -1.33 2.55
N THR A 262 3.73 -2.46 2.23
CA THR A 262 3.71 -3.63 3.11
C THR A 262 4.26 -4.83 2.37
N GLY A 263 5.37 -5.38 2.85
CA GLY A 263 6.03 -6.56 2.32
C GLY A 263 6.80 -7.25 3.43
N ASN A 264 7.03 -8.56 3.32
CA ASN A 264 7.77 -9.34 4.34
C ASN A 264 7.22 -9.18 5.78
N ALA A 265 5.89 -9.05 5.93
CA ALA A 265 5.20 -8.84 7.21
C ALA A 265 5.52 -7.51 7.93
N GLU A 266 6.04 -6.53 7.21
CA GLU A 266 6.33 -5.20 7.74
C GLU A 266 5.69 -4.13 6.87
N THR A 267 5.20 -3.06 7.51
CA THR A 267 4.71 -1.87 6.85
C THR A 267 5.69 -0.72 7.08
N CYS A 268 6.11 -0.10 5.99
CA CYS A 268 7.10 0.98 5.99
C CYS A 268 6.58 2.15 5.16
N LEU A 269 6.94 3.36 5.61
CA LEU A 269 6.80 4.59 4.84
C LEU A 269 8.20 4.99 4.36
N GLN A 270 8.37 5.12 3.05
CA GLN A 270 9.64 5.45 2.42
C GLN A 270 9.53 6.84 1.77
N ILE A 271 10.57 7.65 1.96
CA ILE A 271 10.78 8.92 1.25
C ILE A 271 12.23 8.90 0.80
N ARG A 272 12.47 8.83 -0.51
CA ARG A 272 13.82 8.63 -1.09
C ARG A 272 14.49 7.36 -0.54
N ASP A 273 15.71 7.49 -0.04
CA ASP A 273 16.51 6.42 0.57
C ASP A 273 16.23 6.23 2.07
N SER A 274 15.30 7.00 2.65
CA SER A 274 14.96 6.94 4.07
C SER A 274 13.67 6.17 4.30
N THR A 275 13.60 5.46 5.42
CA THR A 275 12.50 4.54 5.73
C THR A 275 12.06 4.68 7.18
N LEU A 276 10.76 4.94 7.39
CA LEU A 276 10.09 4.89 8.68
C LEU A 276 9.31 3.57 8.79
N ARG A 277 9.61 2.75 9.79
CA ARG A 277 8.87 1.53 10.11
C ARG A 277 7.59 1.90 10.84
N MET A 278 6.46 1.39 10.35
CA MET A 278 5.13 1.65 10.91
C MET A 278 4.53 0.42 11.60
N GLY A 279 5.33 -0.64 11.78
CA GLY A 279 4.93 -1.89 12.42
C GLY A 279 4.46 -2.96 11.43
N SER A 280 3.92 -4.07 11.95
CA SER A 280 3.59 -5.26 11.17
C SER A 280 2.18 -5.28 10.57
N SER A 281 1.32 -4.31 10.92
CA SER A 281 -0.05 -4.22 10.42
C SER A 281 -0.23 -3.02 9.51
N PHE A 282 -0.57 -3.28 8.25
CA PHE A 282 -0.89 -2.26 7.27
C PHE A 282 -2.08 -1.42 7.72
N PHE A 283 -3.17 -2.03 8.19
CA PHE A 283 -4.36 -1.28 8.59
C PHE A 283 -4.12 -0.41 9.84
N SER A 284 -3.24 -0.84 10.74
CA SER A 284 -2.79 0.00 11.86
C SER A 284 -1.99 1.21 11.36
N ALA A 285 -1.00 0.98 10.49
CA ALA A 285 -0.23 2.06 9.86
C ALA A 285 -1.13 3.05 9.09
N LEU A 286 -2.12 2.52 8.36
CA LEU A 286 -3.11 3.29 7.64
C LEU A 286 -3.89 4.24 8.57
N GLY A 287 -4.28 3.77 9.76
CA GLY A 287 -4.97 4.58 10.75
C GLY A 287 -4.16 5.79 11.25
N HIS A 288 -2.83 5.73 11.17
CA HIS A 288 -1.96 6.85 11.55
C HIS A 288 -1.83 7.91 10.46
N ILE A 289 -1.93 7.53 9.18
CA ILE A 289 -1.74 8.44 8.04
C ILE A 289 -3.05 8.91 7.40
N TRP A 290 -4.14 8.17 7.59
CA TRP A 290 -5.43 8.49 7.01
C TRP A 290 -6.04 9.67 7.78
N PRO A 291 -6.30 10.82 7.13
CA PRO A 291 -6.85 11.98 7.81
C PRO A 291 -8.19 11.67 8.49
N ALA A 292 -8.27 11.91 9.80
CA ALA A 292 -9.53 11.91 10.54
C ALA A 292 -10.29 13.21 10.21
N ALA A 293 -10.97 13.22 9.05
CA ALA A 293 -11.86 14.27 8.51
C ALA A 293 -11.46 15.74 8.73
N GLN A 294 -11.15 16.46 7.65
CA GLN A 294 -11.04 17.92 7.68
C GLN A 294 -12.43 18.58 7.81
N SER A 295 -12.48 19.83 8.29
CA SER A 295 -13.72 20.55 8.60
C SER A 295 -14.61 20.85 7.39
N GLU A 296 -14.08 20.84 6.16
CA GLU A 296 -14.89 20.93 4.94
C GLU A 296 -14.60 19.78 3.96
N PRO A 297 -15.64 19.13 3.42
CA PRO A 297 -15.49 18.08 2.42
C PRO A 297 -14.96 18.66 1.11
N SER A 298 -14.13 17.88 0.40
CA SER A 298 -13.67 18.26 -0.93
C SER A 298 -14.84 18.26 -1.92
N ALA A 299 -14.87 19.21 -2.85
CA ALA A 299 -15.93 19.32 -3.85
C ALA A 299 -15.94 18.15 -4.87
N HIS A 300 -14.83 17.44 -4.99
CA HIS A 300 -14.59 16.32 -5.89
C HIS A 300 -13.52 15.40 -5.27
N PRO A 301 -13.31 14.17 -5.78
CA PRO A 301 -12.24 13.28 -5.32
C PRO A 301 -10.87 13.97 -5.31
N LEU A 302 -10.19 13.99 -4.17
CA LEU A 302 -8.83 14.53 -4.05
C LEU A 302 -7.95 13.58 -3.24
N PRO A 303 -7.27 12.63 -3.91
CA PRO A 303 -6.41 11.65 -3.24
C PRO A 303 -5.23 12.29 -2.49
N ALA A 304 -5.09 11.94 -1.22
CA ALA A 304 -3.85 12.06 -0.46
C ALA A 304 -2.94 10.84 -0.67
N TRP A 305 -3.53 9.68 -0.95
CA TRP A 305 -2.83 8.42 -1.22
C TRP A 305 -3.55 7.65 -2.32
N VAL A 306 -2.81 7.03 -3.24
CA VAL A 306 -3.36 6.17 -4.30
C VAL A 306 -2.56 4.88 -4.37
N GLY A 307 -3.24 3.74 -4.50
CA GLY A 307 -2.56 2.45 -4.46
C GLY A 307 -3.49 1.24 -4.46
N TYR A 308 -2.96 0.12 -3.98
CA TYR A 308 -3.67 -1.15 -3.89
C TYR A 308 -3.50 -1.87 -2.56
N LEU A 309 -4.45 -2.74 -2.28
CA LEU A 309 -4.48 -3.74 -1.21
C LEU A 309 -4.52 -5.11 -1.89
N GLY A 310 -3.47 -5.91 -1.76
CA GLY A 310 -3.40 -7.28 -2.23
C GLY A 310 -4.25 -8.19 -1.36
N TYR A 311 -4.83 -9.24 -1.97
CA TYR A 311 -5.71 -10.20 -1.30
C TYR A 311 -5.06 -10.84 -0.08
N GLU A 312 -3.74 -11.06 -0.12
CA GLU A 312 -3.00 -11.71 0.95
C GLU A 312 -2.89 -10.88 2.24
N LEU A 313 -3.25 -9.59 2.22
CA LEU A 313 -3.50 -8.83 3.46
C LEU A 313 -4.62 -9.46 4.32
N LYS A 314 -5.36 -10.46 3.82
CA LYS A 314 -6.26 -11.28 4.62
C LYS A 314 -5.61 -11.91 5.87
N ARG A 315 -4.28 -12.04 5.89
CA ARG A 315 -3.52 -12.46 7.08
C ARG A 315 -3.82 -11.56 8.30
N GLU A 316 -4.04 -10.27 8.07
CA GLU A 316 -4.33 -9.30 9.14
C GLU A 316 -5.75 -9.44 9.69
N VAL A 317 -6.66 -10.12 8.98
CA VAL A 317 -8.03 -10.43 9.46
C VAL A 317 -8.15 -11.88 9.97
N GLY A 318 -7.02 -12.56 10.17
CA GLY A 318 -6.95 -13.88 10.81
C GLY A 318 -6.92 -15.09 9.87
N ALA A 319 -6.84 -14.88 8.54
CA ALA A 319 -6.67 -15.98 7.58
C ALA A 319 -5.19 -16.38 7.39
N GLY A 320 -4.94 -17.35 6.51
CA GLY A 320 -3.60 -17.87 6.22
C GLY A 320 -2.60 -16.80 5.76
N ASP A 321 -1.33 -16.96 6.18
CA ASP A 321 -0.21 -16.11 5.78
C ASP A 321 0.47 -16.65 4.52
N ILE A 322 -0.10 -16.33 3.36
CA ILE A 322 0.45 -16.68 2.03
C ILE A 322 1.11 -15.46 1.39
N ARG A 323 2.24 -15.64 0.68
CA ARG A 323 2.99 -14.56 0.04
C ARG A 323 2.99 -14.70 -1.48
N ALA A 324 2.83 -13.58 -2.17
CA ALA A 324 2.91 -13.53 -3.63
C ALA A 324 4.38 -13.50 -4.10
N VAL A 325 4.94 -14.68 -4.34
CA VAL A 325 6.31 -14.85 -4.84
C VAL A 325 6.32 -14.74 -6.38
N LEU A 326 7.08 -13.78 -6.92
CA LEU A 326 7.24 -13.60 -8.37
C LEU A 326 8.34 -14.51 -8.93
N GLU A 327 9.48 -14.54 -8.23
CA GLU A 327 10.66 -15.37 -8.52
C GLU A 327 11.36 -15.73 -7.20
N PRO A 328 12.28 -16.71 -7.16
CA PRO A 328 13.02 -17.03 -5.95
C PRO A 328 13.70 -15.78 -5.35
N GLY A 329 13.27 -15.39 -4.13
CA GLY A 329 13.78 -14.20 -3.44
C GLY A 329 13.11 -12.87 -3.82
N VAL A 330 12.17 -12.86 -4.77
CA VAL A 330 11.42 -11.67 -5.20
C VAL A 330 9.95 -11.86 -4.86
N GLN A 331 9.45 -11.05 -3.92
CA GLN A 331 8.05 -11.03 -3.52
C GLN A 331 7.41 -9.72 -3.96
N ARG A 332 6.13 -9.78 -4.32
CA ARG A 332 5.33 -8.57 -4.50
C ARG A 332 4.91 -8.04 -3.14
N ASP A 333 4.89 -6.72 -2.99
CA ASP A 333 4.26 -6.08 -1.84
C ASP A 333 2.78 -6.47 -1.75
N ASP A 334 2.31 -6.68 -0.53
CA ASP A 334 0.91 -6.94 -0.21
C ASP A 334 0.08 -5.65 -0.23
N ALA A 335 0.70 -4.49 -0.05
CA ALA A 335 0.10 -3.18 -0.31
C ALA A 335 1.16 -2.17 -0.72
N LEU A 336 0.78 -1.26 -1.60
CA LEU A 336 1.63 -0.17 -2.07
C LEU A 336 0.76 1.06 -2.40
N PHE A 337 1.03 2.16 -1.71
CA PHE A 337 0.39 3.46 -1.93
C PHE A 337 1.46 4.54 -2.08
N PHE A 338 1.25 5.47 -3.00
CA PHE A 338 2.05 6.69 -3.09
C PHE A 338 1.21 7.91 -2.78
N ALA A 339 1.83 8.94 -2.21
CA ALA A 339 1.21 10.24 -1.99
C ALA A 339 1.49 11.15 -3.21
N PRO A 340 0.48 11.47 -4.05
CA PRO A 340 0.69 12.32 -5.21
C PRO A 340 1.00 13.77 -4.80
N ASN A 341 1.89 14.42 -5.56
CA ASN A 341 2.16 15.86 -5.45
C ASN A 341 1.48 16.68 -6.55
N VAL A 342 0.86 16.02 -7.52
CA VAL A 342 -0.07 16.61 -8.49
C VAL A 342 -1.27 15.68 -8.68
N VAL A 343 -2.47 16.24 -8.57
CA VAL A 343 -3.74 15.59 -8.85
C VAL A 343 -4.54 16.41 -9.84
N LEU A 344 -5.04 15.76 -10.89
CA LEU A 344 -5.94 16.34 -11.87
C LEU A 344 -7.27 15.60 -11.81
N VAL A 345 -8.38 16.35 -11.74
CA VAL A 345 -9.73 15.81 -11.62
C VAL A 345 -10.55 16.29 -12.82
N ILE A 346 -10.98 15.36 -13.66
CA ILE A 346 -11.89 15.61 -14.76
C ILE A 346 -13.31 15.41 -14.24
N ASP A 347 -14.13 16.45 -14.28
CA ASP A 347 -15.57 16.36 -14.05
C ASP A 347 -16.29 16.23 -15.40
N HIS A 348 -16.76 15.03 -15.71
CA HIS A 348 -17.43 14.73 -16.98
C HIS A 348 -18.78 15.44 -17.11
N ARG A 349 -19.42 15.81 -15.99
CA ARG A 349 -20.70 16.53 -15.98
C ARG A 349 -20.49 18.01 -16.25
N ALA A 350 -19.46 18.59 -15.63
CA ALA A 350 -19.13 20.00 -15.80
C ALA A 350 -18.27 20.29 -17.05
N GLY A 351 -17.65 19.26 -17.63
CA GLY A 351 -16.79 19.38 -18.81
C GLY A 351 -15.47 20.11 -18.52
N ASN A 352 -14.99 20.05 -17.28
CA ASN A 352 -13.78 20.75 -16.85
C ASN A 352 -12.76 19.80 -16.22
N LEU A 353 -11.52 20.30 -16.12
CA LEU A 353 -10.38 19.66 -15.50
C LEU A 353 -9.86 20.60 -14.40
N SER A 354 -9.97 20.18 -13.15
CA SER A 354 -9.41 20.89 -11.99
C SER A 354 -8.01 20.35 -11.68
N VAL A 355 -7.07 21.24 -11.40
CA VAL A 355 -5.68 20.88 -11.07
C VAL A 355 -5.37 21.29 -9.65
N HIS A 356 -4.85 20.34 -8.88
CA HIS A 356 -4.37 20.52 -7.53
C HIS A 356 -2.93 20.04 -7.47
N ALA A 357 -2.01 20.90 -7.07
CA ALA A 357 -0.57 20.61 -7.10
C ALA A 357 0.11 21.23 -5.89
N GLN A 358 1.20 20.63 -5.44
CA GLN A 358 2.12 21.36 -4.57
C GLN A 358 2.71 22.55 -5.34
N ALA A 359 3.02 23.63 -4.62
CA ALA A 359 3.35 24.94 -5.22
C ALA A 359 4.50 24.88 -6.24
N GLU A 360 5.50 24.03 -6.00
CA GLU A 360 6.66 23.84 -6.88
C GLU A 360 6.31 23.20 -8.24
N TYR A 361 5.27 22.37 -8.31
CA TYR A 361 4.85 21.70 -9.55
C TYR A 361 3.75 22.43 -10.33
N ALA A 362 3.09 23.41 -9.70
CA ALA A 362 1.96 24.14 -10.30
C ALA A 362 2.30 24.80 -11.65
N HIS A 363 3.51 25.35 -11.77
CA HIS A 363 3.95 25.97 -13.03
C HIS A 363 4.17 24.94 -14.14
N TRP A 364 4.82 23.81 -13.81
CA TRP A 364 5.10 22.74 -14.77
C TRP A 364 3.81 22.13 -15.33
N VAL A 365 2.85 21.77 -14.48
CA VAL A 365 1.58 21.16 -14.91
C VAL A 365 0.77 22.12 -15.79
N GLY A 366 0.77 23.42 -15.46
CA GLY A 366 0.10 24.44 -16.26
C GLY A 366 0.71 24.60 -17.66
N GLN A 367 2.03 24.40 -17.81
CA GLN A 367 2.66 24.36 -19.14
C GLN A 367 2.30 23.08 -19.89
N ALA A 368 2.38 21.92 -19.22
CA ALA A 368 2.10 20.63 -19.83
C ALA A 368 0.66 20.53 -20.37
N LEU A 369 -0.32 21.13 -19.67
CA LEU A 369 -1.73 21.17 -20.10
C LEU A 369 -2.00 22.08 -21.30
N ARG A 370 -1.10 23.03 -21.59
CA ARG A 370 -1.21 23.91 -22.78
C ARG A 370 -0.54 23.30 -24.01
N ALA A 371 0.32 22.32 -23.81
CA ALA A 371 0.92 21.59 -24.92
C ALA A 371 -0.17 20.77 -25.64
N PRO A 372 -0.13 20.68 -26.99
CA PRO A 372 -1.03 19.81 -27.71
C PRO A 372 -0.81 18.35 -27.27
N LEU A 373 -1.90 17.61 -27.09
CA LEU A 373 -1.82 16.17 -26.83
C LEU A 373 -1.19 15.48 -28.04
N THR A 374 0.07 15.09 -27.91
CA THR A 374 0.89 14.53 -29.01
C THR A 374 0.75 13.01 -29.14
N GLY A 375 0.07 12.35 -28.19
CA GLY A 375 0.13 10.91 -27.99
C GLY A 375 -1.22 10.19 -27.98
N ARG A 376 -2.13 10.42 -28.93
CA ARG A 376 -3.12 9.36 -29.19
C ARG A 376 -2.35 8.19 -29.79
N ARG A 377 -2.09 7.16 -28.98
CA ARG A 377 -1.58 5.91 -29.51
C ARG A 377 -2.45 5.51 -30.68
N GLN A 378 -1.87 5.44 -31.88
CA GLN A 378 -2.49 4.67 -32.94
C GLN A 378 -2.68 3.24 -32.41
N ALA A 379 -3.59 2.45 -33.00
CA ALA A 379 -3.81 1.07 -32.60
C ALA A 379 -2.55 0.21 -32.88
N ALA A 380 -1.49 0.44 -32.13
CA ALA A 380 -0.28 -0.34 -32.10
C ALA A 380 -0.69 -1.70 -31.57
N GLN A 381 -0.52 -2.72 -32.41
CA GLN A 381 -0.82 -4.08 -32.02
C GLN A 381 0.21 -4.50 -30.98
N LEU A 382 -0.28 -4.88 -29.79
CA LEU A 382 0.53 -5.64 -28.86
C LEU A 382 0.93 -6.96 -29.52
N VAL A 383 2.17 -7.40 -29.26
CA VAL A 383 2.51 -8.81 -29.49
C VAL A 383 1.71 -9.62 -28.49
N PRO A 384 0.77 -10.49 -28.91
CA PRO A 384 -0.10 -11.18 -27.98
C PRO A 384 0.70 -12.08 -27.03
N PRO A 385 0.62 -11.88 -25.71
CA PRO A 385 1.21 -12.83 -24.77
C PRO A 385 0.51 -14.18 -24.85
N VAL A 386 1.29 -15.26 -24.72
CA VAL A 386 0.77 -16.62 -24.67
C VAL A 386 0.60 -17.01 -23.21
N PHE A 387 -0.65 -17.14 -22.77
CA PHE A 387 -0.97 -17.52 -21.40
C PHE A 387 -1.00 -19.03 -21.21
N THR A 388 -0.71 -19.46 -19.99
CA THR A 388 -0.99 -20.81 -19.46
C THR A 388 -1.95 -20.70 -18.28
N CYS A 389 -2.84 -21.67 -18.11
CA CYS A 389 -3.74 -21.75 -16.96
C CYS A 389 -3.13 -22.65 -15.90
N THR A 390 -3.15 -22.23 -14.62
CA THR A 390 -2.68 -23.06 -13.50
C THR A 390 -3.49 -24.35 -13.39
N ASP A 391 -4.81 -24.27 -13.56
CA ASP A 391 -5.69 -25.43 -13.50
C ASP A 391 -5.99 -26.00 -14.88
N THR A 392 -6.01 -27.33 -14.95
CA THR A 392 -6.72 -28.04 -16.02
C THR A 392 -8.22 -28.03 -15.74
N GLU A 393 -9.05 -28.19 -16.77
CA GLU A 393 -10.51 -28.33 -16.62
C GLU A 393 -10.90 -29.38 -15.57
N GLU A 394 -10.32 -30.59 -15.68
CA GLU A 394 -10.58 -31.67 -14.73
C GLU A 394 -10.05 -31.36 -13.31
N GLY A 395 -8.94 -30.63 -13.21
CA GLY A 395 -8.41 -30.15 -11.93
C GLY A 395 -9.37 -29.18 -11.25
N TYR A 396 -9.86 -28.20 -12.00
CA TYR A 396 -10.80 -27.21 -11.51
C TYR A 396 -12.14 -27.85 -11.10
N LYS A 397 -12.68 -28.77 -11.90
CA LYS A 397 -13.90 -29.52 -11.54
C LYS A 397 -13.76 -30.35 -10.26
N ARG A 398 -12.57 -30.92 -10.00
CA ARG A 398 -12.30 -31.59 -8.71
C ARG A 398 -12.28 -30.60 -7.54
N LYS A 399 -11.74 -29.40 -7.73
CA LYS A 399 -11.77 -28.34 -6.70
C LYS A 399 -13.22 -27.90 -6.43
N ILE A 400 -14.06 -27.78 -7.45
CA ILE A 400 -15.50 -27.52 -7.29
C ILE A 400 -16.18 -28.62 -6.45
N ALA A 401 -15.94 -29.89 -6.77
CA ALA A 401 -16.52 -30.99 -6.00
C ALA A 401 -16.08 -30.98 -4.52
N ARG A 402 -14.82 -30.62 -4.24
CA ARG A 402 -14.33 -30.42 -2.87
C ARG A 402 -15.01 -29.22 -2.19
N ALA A 403 -15.15 -28.09 -2.88
CA ALA A 403 -15.88 -26.94 -2.35
C ALA A 403 -17.34 -27.27 -1.99
N GLN A 404 -18.02 -28.05 -2.84
CA GLN A 404 -19.38 -28.53 -2.57
C GLN A 404 -19.44 -29.48 -1.37
N HIS A 405 -18.40 -30.29 -1.15
CA HIS A 405 -18.30 -31.11 0.05
C HIS A 405 -18.20 -30.24 1.31
N GLU A 406 -17.35 -29.21 1.31
CA GLU A 406 -17.26 -28.26 2.44
C GLU A 406 -18.58 -27.54 2.72
N ILE A 407 -19.33 -27.21 1.66
CA ILE A 407 -20.67 -26.64 1.78
C ILE A 407 -21.66 -27.64 2.40
N TYR A 408 -21.61 -28.91 1.97
CA TYR A 408 -22.47 -29.96 2.52
C TYR A 408 -22.20 -30.23 4.00
N GLU A 409 -20.93 -30.20 4.42
CA GLU A 409 -20.54 -30.34 5.83
C GLU A 409 -20.91 -29.10 6.68
N GLY A 410 -21.31 -27.99 6.04
CA GLY A 410 -21.73 -26.75 6.70
C GLY A 410 -20.56 -25.87 7.15
N ASN A 411 -19.35 -26.10 6.62
CA ASN A 411 -18.17 -25.28 6.92
C ASN A 411 -18.22 -23.91 6.21
N THR A 412 -19.00 -23.83 5.12
CA THR A 412 -19.23 -22.63 4.32
C THR A 412 -20.56 -22.73 3.55
N TYR A 413 -21.09 -21.63 3.05
CA TYR A 413 -22.30 -21.57 2.22
C TYR A 413 -22.01 -21.28 0.75
N GLU A 414 -20.94 -20.53 0.48
CA GLU A 414 -20.49 -20.12 -0.84
C GLU A 414 -18.97 -19.94 -0.80
N VAL A 415 -18.30 -20.36 -1.87
CA VAL A 415 -16.85 -20.22 -2.05
C VAL A 415 -16.55 -19.57 -3.40
N CYS A 416 -15.88 -18.43 -3.43
CA CYS A 416 -15.38 -17.83 -4.67
C CYS A 416 -14.07 -18.50 -5.07
N LEU A 417 -14.17 -19.65 -5.74
CA LEU A 417 -13.02 -20.44 -6.19
C LEU A 417 -12.35 -19.75 -7.39
N THR A 418 -11.01 -19.73 -7.41
CA THR A 418 -10.25 -19.04 -8.44
C THR A 418 -9.12 -19.88 -9.04
N THR A 419 -8.77 -19.55 -10.29
CA THR A 419 -7.55 -19.96 -10.98
C THR A 419 -6.82 -18.71 -11.52
N VAL A 420 -5.68 -18.89 -12.17
CA VAL A 420 -4.93 -17.80 -12.81
C VAL A 420 -4.40 -18.20 -14.18
N LEU A 421 -4.41 -17.23 -15.07
CA LEU A 421 -3.67 -17.28 -16.32
C LEU A 421 -2.37 -16.50 -16.16
N GLU A 422 -1.25 -17.12 -16.54
CA GLU A 422 0.08 -16.53 -16.42
C GLU A 422 0.79 -16.52 -17.78
N ALA A 423 1.57 -15.47 -18.04
CA ALA A 423 2.45 -15.39 -19.21
C ALA A 423 3.77 -14.73 -18.83
N ARG A 424 4.85 -15.13 -19.52
CA ARG A 424 6.15 -14.43 -19.46
C ARG A 424 6.52 -13.94 -20.85
N THR A 425 6.94 -12.68 -20.96
CA THR A 425 7.33 -12.07 -22.24
C THR A 425 8.46 -11.08 -22.07
N GLN A 426 9.35 -11.00 -23.06
CA GLN A 426 10.49 -10.06 -23.07
C GLN A 426 10.04 -8.61 -23.29
N THR A 427 8.97 -8.41 -24.06
CA THR A 427 8.44 -7.09 -24.38
C THR A 427 6.94 -7.09 -24.18
N PHE A 428 6.46 -6.11 -23.42
CA PHE A 428 5.05 -5.85 -23.20
C PHE A 428 4.86 -4.38 -22.85
N ASP A 429 3.72 -3.84 -23.20
CA ASP A 429 3.34 -2.46 -22.90
C ASP A 429 2.02 -2.48 -22.12
N PRO A 430 2.08 -2.47 -20.78
CA PRO A 430 0.87 -2.55 -19.95
C PRO A 430 -0.08 -1.37 -20.17
N PHE A 431 0.43 -0.18 -20.48
CA PHE A 431 -0.42 0.98 -20.75
C PHE A 431 -1.17 0.85 -22.09
N GLN A 432 -0.56 0.24 -23.12
CA GLN A 432 -1.28 -0.12 -24.34
C GLN A 432 -2.39 -1.12 -24.04
N ALA A 433 -2.10 -2.13 -23.20
CA ALA A 433 -3.08 -3.13 -22.80
C ALA A 433 -4.28 -2.47 -22.13
N TYR A 434 -4.05 -1.55 -21.19
CA TYR A 434 -5.10 -0.73 -20.59
C TYR A 434 -5.91 0.05 -21.63
N CYS A 435 -5.24 0.73 -22.57
CA CYS A 435 -5.89 1.49 -23.64
C CYS A 435 -6.79 0.62 -24.54
N LEU A 436 -6.40 -0.63 -24.81
CA LEU A 436 -7.22 -1.56 -25.58
C LEU A 436 -8.40 -2.09 -24.74
N MET A 437 -8.16 -2.44 -23.48
CA MET A 437 -9.17 -2.95 -22.55
C MET A 437 -10.27 -1.93 -22.29
N ARG A 438 -9.93 -0.66 -22.04
CA ARG A 438 -10.93 0.40 -21.76
C ARG A 438 -11.87 0.66 -22.94
N VAL A 439 -11.39 0.47 -24.18
CA VAL A 439 -12.23 0.60 -25.38
C VAL A 439 -13.14 -0.62 -25.54
N ALA A 440 -12.63 -1.81 -25.26
CA ALA A 440 -13.38 -3.06 -25.42
C ALA A 440 -14.50 -3.22 -24.38
N SER A 441 -14.29 -2.78 -23.14
CA SER A 441 -15.26 -2.93 -22.05
C SER A 441 -15.22 -1.76 -21.08
N PRO A 442 -15.98 -0.67 -21.35
CA PRO A 442 -16.12 0.45 -20.45
C PRO A 442 -16.67 0.04 -19.07
N ALA A 443 -16.07 0.57 -18.00
CA ALA A 443 -16.38 0.27 -16.61
C ALA A 443 -16.28 1.52 -15.72
N PRO A 444 -17.06 1.58 -14.61
CA PRO A 444 -17.07 2.72 -13.69
C PRO A 444 -15.77 2.85 -12.88
N PHE A 445 -15.05 1.74 -12.64
CA PHE A 445 -13.84 1.71 -11.83
C PHE A 445 -12.63 1.20 -12.61
N ALA A 446 -12.54 1.54 -13.90
CA ALA A 446 -11.35 1.25 -14.68
C ALA A 446 -10.16 2.02 -14.10
N HIS A 447 -8.97 1.43 -14.16
CA HIS A 447 -7.78 2.10 -13.67
C HIS A 447 -6.52 1.55 -14.33
N TYR A 448 -5.53 2.43 -14.42
CA TYR A 448 -4.16 2.07 -14.68
C TYR A 448 -3.27 2.57 -13.55
N LEU A 449 -2.53 1.67 -12.92
CA LEU A 449 -1.52 2.00 -11.92
C LEU A 449 -0.14 1.71 -12.48
N LYS A 450 0.78 2.65 -12.33
CA LYS A 450 2.20 2.48 -12.53
C LYS A 450 2.88 2.67 -11.18
N LEU A 451 3.42 1.60 -10.62
CA LEU A 451 3.97 1.57 -9.25
C LEU A 451 5.33 0.88 -9.26
N GLY A 452 6.33 1.55 -9.84
CA GLY A 452 7.68 1.00 -9.97
C GLY A 452 7.71 -0.25 -10.86
N SER A 453 8.02 -1.40 -10.26
CA SER A 453 8.09 -2.69 -10.98
C SER A 453 6.73 -3.34 -11.22
N THR A 454 5.64 -2.83 -10.66
CA THR A 454 4.29 -3.39 -10.85
C THR A 454 3.40 -2.39 -11.58
N GLU A 455 2.83 -2.82 -12.69
CA GLU A 455 1.82 -2.07 -13.44
C GLU A 455 0.51 -2.85 -13.48
N VAL A 456 -0.61 -2.14 -13.38
CA VAL A 456 -1.95 -2.75 -13.25
C VAL A 456 -2.87 -2.13 -14.29
N ALA A 457 -3.44 -2.94 -15.17
CA ALA A 457 -4.43 -2.52 -16.17
C ALA A 457 -5.79 -3.16 -15.85
N SER A 458 -6.80 -2.36 -15.51
CA SER A 458 -8.07 -2.86 -14.98
C SER A 458 -9.29 -2.20 -15.61
N ILE A 459 -10.34 -3.00 -15.78
CA ILE A 459 -11.70 -2.58 -16.18
C ILE A 459 -12.73 -3.12 -15.18
N SER A 460 -12.44 -2.94 -13.88
CA SER A 460 -13.29 -3.44 -12.80
C SER A 460 -14.67 -2.77 -12.81
N PRO A 461 -15.78 -3.55 -12.77
CA PRO A 461 -17.12 -3.01 -12.65
C PRO A 461 -17.58 -2.80 -11.21
N GLU A 462 -16.86 -3.33 -10.22
CA GLU A 462 -17.37 -3.52 -8.86
C GLU A 462 -16.66 -2.62 -7.85
N ARG A 463 -17.46 -1.84 -7.10
CA ARG A 463 -16.97 -1.13 -5.92
C ARG A 463 -16.85 -2.11 -4.76
N PHE A 464 -15.67 -2.17 -4.17
CA PHE A 464 -15.46 -2.86 -2.91
C PHE A 464 -16.09 -2.06 -1.77
N VAL A 465 -15.55 -0.87 -1.50
CA VAL A 465 -16.07 0.03 -0.45
C VAL A 465 -15.73 1.48 -0.78
N SER A 466 -16.69 2.38 -0.54
CA SER A 466 -16.44 3.82 -0.49
C SER A 466 -16.76 4.36 0.90
N LEU A 467 -16.00 5.37 1.32
CA LEU A 467 -16.21 6.14 2.54
C LEU A 467 -16.33 7.62 2.18
N SER A 468 -17.45 8.25 2.51
CA SER A 468 -17.61 9.69 2.29
C SER A 468 -16.85 10.52 3.33
N ALA A 469 -16.66 11.82 3.03
CA ALA A 469 -16.17 12.81 3.99
C ALA A 469 -17.04 12.92 5.27
N SER A 470 -18.32 12.54 5.18
CA SER A 470 -19.26 12.51 6.32
C SER A 470 -19.27 11.19 7.09
N GLY A 471 -18.48 10.20 6.70
CA GLY A 471 -18.42 8.89 7.36
C GLY A 471 -19.45 7.87 6.88
N LEU A 472 -20.10 8.10 5.73
CA LEU A 472 -20.99 7.11 5.12
C LEU A 472 -20.14 6.05 4.40
N LEU A 473 -20.18 4.82 4.91
CA LEU A 473 -19.66 3.63 4.26
C LEU A 473 -20.69 3.08 3.28
N ARG A 474 -20.21 2.64 2.12
CA ARG A 474 -21.03 1.97 1.10
C ARG A 474 -20.26 0.84 0.42
N ALA A 475 -20.91 -0.32 0.28
CA ALA A 475 -20.42 -1.44 -0.52
C ALA A 475 -21.46 -1.84 -1.58
N GLU A 476 -21.00 -2.27 -2.75
CA GLU A 476 -21.87 -2.53 -3.92
C GLU A 476 -21.56 -3.88 -4.59
N PRO A 477 -21.82 -5.01 -3.92
CA PRO A 477 -21.51 -6.33 -4.46
C PRO A 477 -22.31 -6.63 -5.73
N ILE A 478 -21.66 -7.30 -6.68
CA ILE A 478 -22.25 -7.75 -7.93
C ILE A 478 -22.31 -9.28 -7.92
N LYS A 479 -23.48 -9.84 -8.26
CA LYS A 479 -23.65 -11.29 -8.55
C LYS A 479 -24.59 -11.44 -9.73
N GLY A 480 -24.35 -12.41 -10.59
CA GLY A 480 -25.12 -12.60 -11.81
C GLY A 480 -24.88 -11.53 -12.88
N THR A 481 -24.71 -12.01 -14.12
CA THR A 481 -24.47 -11.15 -15.28
C THR A 481 -25.12 -11.79 -16.49
N ARG A 482 -25.70 -10.98 -17.37
CA ARG A 482 -26.19 -11.40 -18.69
C ARG A 482 -25.64 -10.46 -19.76
N PRO A 483 -25.34 -10.94 -20.98
CA PRO A 483 -24.97 -10.04 -22.08
C PRO A 483 -26.15 -9.14 -22.46
N ARG A 484 -25.88 -8.06 -23.20
CA ARG A 484 -26.94 -7.32 -23.89
C ARG A 484 -27.53 -8.15 -25.03
N GLY A 485 -28.84 -8.04 -25.23
CA GLY A 485 -29.53 -8.68 -26.33
C GLY A 485 -29.34 -7.95 -27.65
N ALA A 486 -29.28 -8.70 -28.76
CA ALA A 486 -29.17 -8.14 -30.11
C ALA A 486 -30.41 -7.35 -30.56
N THR A 487 -31.55 -7.52 -29.88
CA THR A 487 -32.80 -6.79 -30.11
C THR A 487 -33.38 -6.33 -28.79
N ALA A 488 -34.20 -5.28 -28.78
CA ALA A 488 -34.83 -4.77 -27.56
C ALA A 488 -35.64 -5.85 -26.81
N SER A 489 -36.32 -6.74 -27.54
CA SER A 489 -37.09 -7.84 -26.91
C SER A 489 -36.18 -8.90 -26.29
N ALA A 490 -35.08 -9.27 -26.97
CA ALA A 490 -34.12 -10.21 -26.42
C ALA A 490 -33.37 -9.61 -25.22
N ASP A 491 -33.07 -8.31 -25.29
CA ASP A 491 -32.40 -7.57 -24.22
C ASP A 491 -33.26 -7.49 -22.97
N GLN A 492 -34.55 -7.18 -23.14
CA GLN A 492 -35.52 -7.19 -22.03
C GLN A 492 -35.69 -8.60 -21.45
N ALA A 493 -35.75 -9.64 -22.29
CA ALA A 493 -35.86 -11.02 -21.80
C ALA A 493 -34.63 -11.45 -20.98
N LEU A 494 -33.42 -11.09 -21.39
CA LEU A 494 -32.18 -11.34 -20.62
C LEU A 494 -32.16 -10.57 -19.30
N LYS A 495 -32.69 -9.35 -19.30
CA LYS A 495 -32.85 -8.54 -18.09
C LYS A 495 -33.84 -9.16 -17.11
N ASP A 496 -34.98 -9.62 -17.61
CA ASP A 496 -36.03 -10.26 -16.82
C ASP A 496 -35.59 -11.64 -16.30
N ASP A 497 -34.82 -12.40 -17.09
CA ASP A 497 -34.16 -13.64 -16.68
C ASP A 497 -33.24 -13.40 -15.48
N LEU A 498 -32.34 -12.42 -15.57
CA LEU A 498 -31.46 -12.07 -14.47
C LEU A 498 -32.23 -11.59 -13.23
N ALA A 499 -33.28 -10.79 -13.42
CA ALA A 499 -34.12 -10.28 -12.33
C ALA A 499 -34.87 -11.39 -11.59
N THR A 500 -35.19 -12.49 -12.26
CA THR A 500 -36.01 -13.60 -11.72
C THR A 500 -35.20 -14.86 -11.38
N SER A 501 -33.92 -14.90 -11.74
CA SER A 501 -33.01 -16.01 -11.44
C SER A 501 -32.88 -16.24 -9.93
N ALA A 502 -33.34 -17.41 -9.48
CA ALA A 502 -33.25 -17.80 -8.08
C ALA A 502 -31.80 -18.01 -7.62
N LYS A 503 -30.93 -18.57 -8.49
CA LYS A 503 -29.49 -18.77 -8.24
C LYS A 503 -28.80 -17.42 -8.00
N ASP A 504 -28.88 -16.52 -8.98
CA ASP A 504 -28.17 -15.22 -8.94
C ASP A 504 -28.64 -14.37 -7.74
N ARG A 505 -29.95 -14.39 -7.42
CA ARG A 505 -30.49 -13.69 -6.25
C ARG A 505 -30.02 -14.30 -4.93
N ALA A 506 -29.94 -15.62 -4.83
CA ALA A 506 -29.48 -16.31 -3.62
C ALA A 506 -28.03 -15.95 -3.32
N GLU A 507 -27.14 -16.05 -4.31
CA GLU A 507 -25.73 -15.61 -4.20
C GLU A 507 -25.62 -14.15 -3.78
N ASN A 508 -26.39 -13.26 -4.43
CA ASN A 508 -26.37 -11.85 -4.09
C ASN A 508 -26.81 -11.59 -2.64
N ILE A 509 -27.89 -12.23 -2.19
CA ILE A 509 -28.41 -12.08 -0.81
C ILE A 509 -27.40 -12.60 0.21
N MET A 510 -26.73 -13.73 -0.07
CA MET A 510 -25.70 -14.28 0.82
C MET A 510 -24.55 -13.29 1.02
N ILE A 511 -24.04 -12.67 -0.05
CA ILE A 511 -23.00 -11.64 0.04
C ILE A 511 -23.51 -10.36 0.70
N VAL A 512 -24.76 -9.95 0.45
CA VAL A 512 -25.37 -8.80 1.13
C VAL A 512 -25.37 -9.02 2.64
N ASP A 513 -25.72 -10.21 3.12
CA ASP A 513 -25.75 -10.49 4.54
C ASP A 513 -24.34 -10.48 5.16
N LEU A 514 -23.36 -11.04 4.46
CA LEU A 514 -21.95 -10.94 4.87
C LEU A 514 -21.51 -9.48 5.00
N LEU A 515 -21.74 -8.65 3.99
CA LEU A 515 -21.32 -7.24 4.01
C LEU A 515 -22.10 -6.41 5.03
N ARG A 516 -23.35 -6.76 5.34
CA ARG A 516 -24.09 -6.15 6.45
C ARG A 516 -23.41 -6.43 7.78
N ASN A 517 -22.93 -7.65 8.00
CA ASN A 517 -22.15 -7.99 9.18
C ASN A 517 -20.87 -7.16 9.21
N ASP A 518 -20.05 -7.23 8.16
CA ASP A 518 -18.74 -6.55 8.09
C ASP A 518 -18.85 -5.04 8.38
N LEU A 519 -19.78 -4.34 7.71
CA LEU A 519 -19.96 -2.90 7.89
C LEU A 519 -20.55 -2.54 9.26
N SER A 520 -21.12 -3.49 10.02
CA SER A 520 -21.76 -3.21 11.31
C SER A 520 -20.79 -3.03 12.47
N HIS A 521 -19.58 -3.59 12.40
CA HIS A 521 -18.61 -3.63 13.51
C HIS A 521 -18.27 -2.24 14.07
N HIS A 522 -18.18 -1.24 13.18
CA HIS A 522 -17.84 0.14 13.52
C HIS A 522 -18.91 1.16 13.14
N ALA A 523 -20.09 0.71 12.69
CA ALA A 523 -21.19 1.60 12.37
C ALA A 523 -21.97 2.04 13.62
N HIS A 524 -22.69 3.16 13.51
CA HIS A 524 -23.74 3.51 14.47
C HIS A 524 -24.81 2.41 14.46
N PRO A 525 -25.21 1.88 15.64
CA PRO A 525 -26.27 0.89 15.72
C PRO A 525 -27.55 1.34 15.00
N GLY A 526 -28.10 0.48 14.14
CA GLY A 526 -29.30 0.77 13.33
C GLY A 526 -29.07 1.62 12.08
N SER A 527 -27.83 2.04 11.78
CA SER A 527 -27.51 2.77 10.54
C SER A 527 -27.31 1.88 9.33
N VAL A 528 -26.99 0.58 9.52
CA VAL A 528 -26.77 -0.38 8.43
C VAL A 528 -28.07 -0.62 7.67
N ARG A 529 -28.09 -0.31 6.38
CA ARG A 529 -29.27 -0.40 5.51
C ARG A 529 -28.91 -0.98 4.15
N VAL A 530 -29.72 -1.90 3.67
CA VAL A 530 -29.69 -2.33 2.26
C VAL A 530 -30.59 -1.38 1.48
N THR A 531 -30.01 -0.38 0.84
CA THR A 531 -30.78 0.66 0.13
C THR A 531 -31.24 0.21 -1.24
N ARG A 532 -30.54 -0.75 -1.85
CA ARG A 532 -30.90 -1.40 -3.11
C ARG A 532 -30.59 -2.89 -2.97
N LEU A 533 -31.59 -3.75 -3.18
CA LEU A 533 -31.42 -5.20 -3.08
C LEU A 533 -31.70 -5.85 -4.43
N CYS A 534 -30.73 -6.61 -4.96
CA CYS A 534 -30.81 -7.32 -6.23
C CYS A 534 -31.29 -6.43 -7.39
N ALA A 535 -30.86 -5.17 -7.44
CA ALA A 535 -31.27 -4.24 -8.48
C ALA A 535 -30.55 -4.56 -9.79
N ILE A 536 -31.28 -4.54 -10.91
CA ILE A 536 -30.68 -4.80 -12.22
C ILE A 536 -30.22 -3.50 -12.86
N GLU A 537 -28.91 -3.43 -13.13
CA GLU A 537 -28.26 -2.33 -13.83
C GLU A 537 -27.86 -2.75 -15.24
N SER A 538 -28.13 -1.89 -16.22
CA SER A 538 -27.84 -2.14 -17.62
C SER A 538 -26.68 -1.27 -18.06
N TYR A 539 -25.58 -1.91 -18.48
CA TYR A 539 -24.37 -1.27 -19.01
C TYR A 539 -24.29 -1.44 -20.53
N ALA A 540 -23.21 -0.95 -21.14
CA ALA A 540 -23.01 -1.02 -22.60
C ALA A 540 -23.03 -2.46 -23.14
N THR A 541 -22.42 -3.40 -22.42
CA THR A 541 -22.20 -4.79 -22.89
C THR A 541 -22.92 -5.85 -22.07
N VAL A 542 -23.40 -5.51 -20.86
CA VAL A 542 -24.04 -6.47 -19.94
C VAL A 542 -25.17 -5.86 -19.11
N HIS A 543 -26.05 -6.71 -18.59
CA HIS A 543 -26.87 -6.46 -17.40
C HIS A 543 -26.22 -7.11 -16.18
N GLN A 544 -26.27 -6.45 -15.03
CA GLN A 544 -25.71 -6.96 -13.77
C GLN A 544 -26.71 -6.79 -12.62
N MET A 545 -26.71 -7.73 -11.69
CA MET A 545 -27.48 -7.60 -10.44
C MET A 545 -26.55 -7.07 -9.34
N VAL A 546 -26.93 -5.91 -8.81
CA VAL A 546 -26.16 -5.11 -7.86
C VAL A 546 -27.00 -4.86 -6.63
N SER A 547 -26.39 -5.00 -5.45
CA SER A 547 -26.98 -4.51 -4.20
C SER A 547 -26.16 -3.37 -3.64
N THR A 548 -26.77 -2.52 -2.82
CA THR A 548 -26.11 -1.39 -2.15
C THR A 548 -26.37 -1.49 -0.66
N ILE A 549 -25.28 -1.60 0.11
CA ILE A 549 -25.30 -1.62 1.57
C ILE A 549 -24.65 -0.34 2.07
N ASP A 550 -25.37 0.43 2.87
CA ASP A 550 -24.93 1.68 3.47
C ASP A 550 -24.80 1.50 4.99
N ALA A 551 -23.79 2.13 5.59
CA ALA A 551 -23.62 2.19 7.04
C ALA A 551 -22.99 3.53 7.44
N GLN A 552 -23.42 4.12 8.56
CA GLN A 552 -22.80 5.35 9.06
C GLN A 552 -21.74 4.98 10.09
N LEU A 553 -20.47 5.33 9.84
CA LEU A 553 -19.37 5.09 10.76
C LEU A 553 -19.59 5.87 12.08
N ARG A 554 -19.32 5.23 13.22
CA ARG A 554 -19.55 5.82 14.55
C ARG A 554 -18.54 6.90 14.94
N ASP A 555 -17.32 6.77 14.43
CA ASP A 555 -16.22 7.71 14.63
C ASP A 555 -15.30 7.62 13.40
N ARG A 556 -14.93 8.77 12.82
CA ARG A 556 -14.06 8.87 11.64
C ARG A 556 -12.65 8.35 11.92
N ALA A 557 -12.20 8.35 13.18
CA ALA A 557 -10.94 7.71 13.56
C ALA A 557 -10.94 6.19 13.33
N LEU A 558 -12.11 5.58 13.13
CA LEU A 558 -12.26 4.14 12.89
C LEU A 558 -12.25 3.75 11.40
N SER A 559 -11.89 4.67 10.51
CA SER A 559 -11.96 4.44 9.06
C SER A 559 -11.07 3.28 8.61
N ALA A 560 -9.83 3.19 9.14
CA ALA A 560 -8.91 2.11 8.82
C ALA A 560 -9.38 0.76 9.38
N GLN A 561 -9.94 0.73 10.61
CA GLN A 561 -10.52 -0.48 11.19
C GLN A 561 -11.78 -0.93 10.44
N ALA A 562 -12.62 0.00 9.98
CA ALA A 562 -13.77 -0.35 9.15
C ALA A 562 -13.36 -0.95 7.81
N LEU A 563 -12.28 -0.46 7.20
CA LEU A 563 -11.72 -1.06 6.00
C LEU A 563 -11.13 -2.45 6.28
N HIS A 564 -10.43 -2.63 7.42
CA HIS A 564 -9.90 -3.91 7.88
C HIS A 564 -11.01 -4.96 8.02
N GLU A 565 -12.10 -4.67 8.75
CA GLU A 565 -13.22 -5.60 8.95
C GLU A 565 -13.93 -5.96 7.63
N ALA A 566 -14.04 -5.00 6.71
CA ALA A 566 -14.62 -5.22 5.39
C ALA A 566 -13.72 -6.07 4.47
N PHE A 567 -12.40 -6.07 4.68
CA PHE A 567 -11.45 -6.72 3.78
C PHE A 567 -11.33 -8.24 4.03
N PRO A 568 -11.04 -9.05 2.98
CA PRO A 568 -11.13 -8.74 1.54
C PRO A 568 -12.58 -8.60 1.05
N PRO A 569 -12.80 -8.15 -0.20
CA PRO A 569 -14.12 -8.09 -0.82
C PRO A 569 -14.92 -9.39 -0.65
N GLY A 570 -16.13 -9.29 -0.09
CA GLY A 570 -17.00 -10.44 0.20
C GLY A 570 -17.35 -11.27 -1.03
N SER A 571 -17.54 -10.61 -2.19
CA SER A 571 -17.82 -11.25 -3.48
C SER A 571 -16.68 -12.13 -3.99
N MET A 572 -15.46 -11.89 -3.50
CA MET A 572 -14.23 -12.60 -3.88
C MET A 572 -13.74 -13.57 -2.80
N THR A 573 -14.53 -13.81 -1.76
CA THR A 573 -14.23 -14.78 -0.69
C THR A 573 -15.35 -15.80 -0.60
N GLY A 574 -16.43 -15.46 0.09
CA GLY A 574 -17.59 -16.30 0.37
C GLY A 574 -18.00 -16.17 1.85
N ALA A 575 -18.96 -16.98 2.28
CA ALA A 575 -19.59 -16.81 3.59
C ALA A 575 -19.68 -18.13 4.37
N PRO A 576 -19.30 -18.19 5.67
CA PRO A 576 -18.68 -17.14 6.48
C PRO A 576 -17.22 -16.82 6.07
N LYS A 577 -16.85 -15.53 5.99
CA LYS A 577 -15.60 -15.05 5.37
C LYS A 577 -14.33 -15.77 5.83
N LEU A 578 -14.08 -15.81 7.14
CA LEU A 578 -12.84 -16.38 7.69
C LEU A 578 -12.70 -17.88 7.41
N SER A 579 -13.76 -18.66 7.67
CA SER A 579 -13.79 -20.10 7.37
C SER A 579 -13.55 -20.35 5.88
N THR A 580 -14.25 -19.62 5.02
CA THR A 580 -14.12 -19.75 3.57
C THR A 580 -12.72 -19.41 3.07
N MET A 581 -12.05 -18.39 3.62
CA MET A 581 -10.68 -18.05 3.20
C MET A 581 -9.67 -19.16 3.53
N ASN A 582 -9.83 -19.85 4.66
CA ASN A 582 -8.96 -20.98 5.01
C ASN A 582 -9.23 -22.20 4.10
N ILE A 583 -10.50 -22.46 3.78
CA ILE A 583 -10.88 -23.49 2.79
C ILE A 583 -10.30 -23.17 1.42
N LEU A 584 -10.35 -21.90 1.00
CA LEU A 584 -9.76 -21.43 -0.26
C LEU A 584 -8.26 -21.68 -0.32
N ASP A 585 -7.53 -21.49 0.78
CA ASP A 585 -6.09 -21.77 0.82
C ASP A 585 -5.76 -23.23 0.53
N GLU A 586 -6.62 -24.15 0.94
CA GLU A 586 -6.47 -25.58 0.64
C GLU A 586 -6.96 -25.95 -0.77
N LEU A 587 -8.03 -25.33 -1.24
CA LEU A 587 -8.59 -25.58 -2.57
C LEU A 587 -7.71 -25.01 -3.68
N GLU A 588 -7.03 -23.90 -3.41
CA GLU A 588 -6.15 -23.19 -4.35
C GLU A 588 -4.68 -23.61 -4.21
N ASP A 589 -4.41 -24.71 -3.50
CA ASP A 589 -3.08 -25.30 -3.32
C ASP A 589 -2.07 -24.30 -2.72
N SER A 590 -2.53 -23.45 -1.81
CA SER A 590 -1.78 -22.35 -1.19
C SER A 590 -1.15 -21.36 -2.18
N ARG A 591 -1.71 -21.27 -3.39
CA ARG A 591 -1.34 -20.26 -4.38
C ARG A 591 -1.82 -18.88 -3.93
N ALA A 592 -0.92 -17.91 -3.92
CA ALA A 592 -1.29 -16.52 -3.69
C ALA A 592 -2.14 -15.99 -4.85
N ARG A 593 -3.19 -15.23 -4.54
CA ARG A 593 -3.94 -14.42 -5.52
C ARG A 593 -3.24 -13.11 -5.84
N GLY A 594 -2.39 -12.62 -4.93
CA GLY A 594 -1.66 -11.36 -5.11
C GLY A 594 -2.61 -10.17 -5.15
N LEU A 595 -2.54 -9.34 -6.20
CA LEU A 595 -3.46 -8.21 -6.37
C LEU A 595 -4.89 -8.66 -6.71
N TYR A 596 -5.05 -9.77 -7.43
CA TYR A 596 -6.38 -10.27 -7.81
C TYR A 596 -7.20 -10.60 -6.57
N SER A 597 -8.50 -10.29 -6.59
CA SER A 597 -9.39 -10.37 -5.43
C SER A 597 -9.08 -9.40 -4.29
N GLY A 598 -8.06 -8.55 -4.43
CA GLY A 598 -7.77 -7.42 -3.55
C GLY A 598 -8.62 -6.19 -3.87
N ALA A 599 -8.08 -5.00 -3.58
CA ALA A 599 -8.73 -3.73 -3.85
C ALA A 599 -7.77 -2.67 -4.41
N VAL A 600 -8.25 -1.79 -5.30
CA VAL A 600 -7.51 -0.63 -5.82
C VAL A 600 -8.33 0.63 -5.64
N GLY A 601 -7.70 1.71 -5.20
CA GLY A 601 -8.41 2.96 -4.94
C GLY A 601 -7.53 4.06 -4.37
N TYR A 602 -8.17 4.97 -3.63
CA TYR A 602 -7.51 6.10 -3.01
C TYR A 602 -8.05 6.40 -1.61
N LEU A 603 -7.23 7.12 -0.83
CA LEU A 603 -7.60 7.79 0.41
C LEU A 603 -7.58 9.30 0.16
N GLY A 604 -8.68 9.99 0.44
CA GLY A 604 -8.84 11.42 0.19
C GLY A 604 -8.26 12.30 1.30
N VAL A 605 -7.90 13.54 0.96
CA VAL A 605 -7.39 14.54 1.92
C VAL A 605 -8.40 14.88 3.04
N ASP A 606 -9.69 14.66 2.78
CA ASP A 606 -10.81 14.92 3.70
C ASP A 606 -11.25 13.65 4.45
N GLY A 607 -10.46 12.58 4.37
CA GLY A 607 -10.78 11.29 4.97
C GLY A 607 -11.86 10.50 4.20
N SER A 608 -12.19 10.89 2.97
CA SER A 608 -12.93 10.02 2.05
C SER A 608 -12.06 8.87 1.53
N ALA A 609 -12.67 7.86 0.91
CA ALA A 609 -11.98 6.84 0.11
C ALA A 609 -12.95 6.20 -0.88
N ASP A 610 -12.42 5.64 -1.95
CA ASP A 610 -13.17 4.78 -2.87
C ASP A 610 -12.25 3.68 -3.39
N PHE A 611 -12.66 2.43 -3.19
CA PHE A 611 -11.92 1.24 -3.57
C PHE A 611 -12.79 0.34 -4.45
N SER A 612 -12.22 -0.10 -5.56
CA SER A 612 -12.79 -1.12 -6.44
C SER A 612 -12.20 -2.49 -6.16
N VAL A 613 -12.97 -3.55 -6.43
CA VAL A 613 -12.47 -4.92 -6.39
C VAL A 613 -11.49 -5.13 -7.54
N VAL A 614 -10.38 -5.84 -7.32
CA VAL A 614 -9.44 -6.18 -8.39
C VAL A 614 -9.91 -7.43 -9.13
N ILE A 615 -10.74 -7.20 -10.15
CA ILE A 615 -11.26 -8.20 -11.10
C ILE A 615 -11.22 -7.65 -12.52
N ARG A 616 -11.14 -8.54 -13.52
CA ARG A 616 -10.91 -8.17 -14.92
C ARG A 616 -9.68 -7.27 -15.06
N THR A 617 -8.61 -7.69 -14.38
CA THR A 617 -7.39 -6.92 -14.21
C THR A 617 -6.20 -7.75 -14.69
N LEU A 618 -5.39 -7.15 -15.55
CA LEU A 618 -4.09 -7.67 -15.93
C LEU A 618 -3.02 -7.04 -15.03
N VAL A 619 -2.35 -7.87 -14.23
CA VAL A 619 -1.22 -7.46 -13.39
C VAL A 619 0.06 -7.75 -14.18
N CYS A 620 0.94 -6.76 -14.26
CA CYS A 620 2.17 -6.82 -15.05
C CYS A 620 3.35 -6.49 -14.14
N ASP A 621 4.16 -7.48 -13.78
CA ASP A 621 5.36 -7.26 -12.98
C ASP A 621 6.61 -7.34 -13.83
N ARG A 622 7.49 -6.38 -13.63
CA ARG A 622 8.82 -6.34 -14.21
C ARG A 622 9.75 -7.21 -13.36
N LEU A 623 10.32 -8.25 -13.98
CA LEU A 623 11.26 -9.16 -13.35
C LEU A 623 12.68 -8.58 -13.34
N VAL A 624 13.58 -9.19 -12.56
CA VAL A 624 14.98 -8.74 -12.40
C VAL A 624 15.74 -8.75 -13.72
N ASP A 625 15.44 -9.71 -14.60
CA ASP A 625 16.04 -9.81 -15.94
C ASP A 625 15.48 -8.79 -16.95
N GLY A 626 14.50 -7.97 -16.52
CA GLY A 626 13.82 -7.01 -17.36
C GLY A 626 12.70 -7.60 -18.23
N SER A 627 12.34 -8.87 -18.09
CA SER A 627 11.14 -9.41 -18.71
C SER A 627 9.88 -9.03 -17.91
N TRP A 628 8.71 -9.33 -18.47
CA TRP A 628 7.42 -9.14 -17.83
C TRP A 628 6.80 -10.48 -17.43
N ALA A 629 6.36 -10.59 -16.18
CA ALA A 629 5.41 -11.59 -15.71
C ALA A 629 4.01 -10.98 -15.71
N LEU A 630 3.09 -11.61 -16.44
CA LEU A 630 1.70 -11.17 -16.56
C LEU A 630 0.81 -12.17 -15.84
N SER A 631 -0.15 -11.68 -15.05
CA SER A 631 -1.17 -12.53 -14.45
C SER A 631 -2.59 -11.96 -14.60
N LEU A 632 -3.54 -12.86 -14.85
CA LEU A 632 -4.97 -12.58 -14.94
C LEU A 632 -5.71 -13.62 -14.10
N GLY A 633 -6.20 -13.19 -12.94
CA GLY A 633 -7.02 -14.04 -12.08
C GLY A 633 -8.44 -14.21 -12.62
N LEU A 634 -8.99 -15.42 -12.46
CA LEU A 634 -10.32 -15.81 -12.92
C LEU A 634 -11.00 -16.66 -11.86
N GLY A 635 -12.33 -16.63 -11.80
CA GLY A 635 -13.06 -17.42 -10.80
C GLY A 635 -14.54 -17.11 -10.77
N GLY A 636 -15.24 -17.82 -9.87
CA GLY A 636 -16.69 -17.76 -9.74
C GLY A 636 -17.15 -18.28 -8.38
N ALA A 637 -18.39 -17.95 -8.03
CA ALA A 637 -19.02 -18.44 -6.83
C ALA A 637 -19.44 -19.90 -7.01
N ILE A 638 -19.02 -20.75 -6.09
CA ILE A 638 -19.44 -22.14 -6.01
C ILE A 638 -20.45 -22.27 -4.89
N THR A 639 -21.61 -22.80 -5.24
CA THR A 639 -22.71 -23.13 -4.33
C THR A 639 -22.98 -24.63 -4.37
N ALA A 640 -23.85 -25.11 -3.47
CA ALA A 640 -24.28 -26.51 -3.48
C ALA A 640 -24.89 -26.96 -4.83
N ASP A 641 -25.52 -26.04 -5.56
CA ASP A 641 -26.20 -26.31 -6.83
C ASP A 641 -25.33 -26.01 -8.07
N SER A 642 -24.08 -25.58 -7.89
CA SER A 642 -23.19 -25.27 -9.01
C SER A 642 -22.91 -26.51 -9.87
N ASN A 643 -23.00 -26.35 -11.19
CA ASN A 643 -22.62 -27.40 -12.13
C ASN A 643 -21.13 -27.24 -12.51
N PRO A 644 -20.26 -28.25 -12.29
CA PRO A 644 -18.83 -28.10 -12.54
C PRO A 644 -18.44 -27.72 -13.97
N GLN A 645 -19.22 -28.11 -14.99
CA GLN A 645 -18.96 -27.71 -16.38
C GLN A 645 -19.31 -26.24 -16.59
N ASP A 646 -20.49 -25.81 -16.16
CA ASP A 646 -20.95 -24.43 -16.36
C ASP A 646 -20.01 -23.42 -15.68
N GLU A 647 -19.50 -23.75 -14.48
CA GLU A 647 -18.55 -22.90 -13.75
C GLU A 647 -17.17 -22.83 -14.44
N TRP A 648 -16.72 -23.91 -15.09
CA TRP A 648 -15.49 -23.89 -15.90
C TRP A 648 -15.67 -23.06 -17.18
N ASP A 649 -16.81 -23.22 -17.85
CA ASP A 649 -17.15 -22.43 -19.04
C ASP A 649 -17.29 -20.93 -18.69
N GLU A 650 -17.74 -20.61 -17.47
CA GLU A 650 -17.78 -19.25 -16.94
C GLU A 650 -16.38 -18.66 -16.72
N VAL A 651 -15.43 -19.44 -16.18
CA VAL A 651 -14.01 -19.03 -16.06
C VAL A 651 -13.45 -18.64 -17.43
N ILE A 652 -13.67 -19.46 -18.45
CA ILE A 652 -13.23 -19.17 -19.82
C ILE A 652 -13.92 -17.89 -20.32
N THR A 653 -15.24 -17.79 -20.18
CA THR A 653 -16.02 -16.65 -20.66
C THR A 653 -15.57 -15.33 -20.02
N LYS A 654 -15.30 -15.31 -18.71
CA LYS A 654 -14.80 -14.13 -17.98
C LYS A 654 -13.42 -13.68 -18.46
N SER A 655 -12.59 -14.59 -18.98
CA SER A 655 -11.27 -14.25 -19.52
C SER A 655 -11.33 -13.55 -20.88
N VAL A 656 -12.34 -13.85 -21.70
CA VAL A 656 -12.41 -13.42 -23.11
C VAL A 656 -12.35 -11.90 -23.24
N GLY A 657 -13.03 -11.16 -22.35
CA GLY A 657 -13.08 -9.69 -22.39
C GLY A 657 -11.69 -9.05 -22.28
N VAL A 658 -10.84 -9.57 -21.39
CA VAL A 658 -9.46 -9.06 -21.22
C VAL A 658 -8.54 -9.61 -22.31
N LEU A 659 -8.55 -10.92 -22.53
CA LEU A 659 -7.62 -11.58 -23.47
C LEU A 659 -7.81 -11.10 -24.91
N SER A 660 -9.05 -11.01 -25.39
CA SER A 660 -9.33 -10.56 -26.75
C SER A 660 -8.91 -9.11 -26.99
N ALA A 661 -9.03 -8.24 -25.99
CA ALA A 661 -8.61 -6.85 -26.08
C ALA A 661 -7.09 -6.72 -26.32
N ILE A 662 -6.29 -7.63 -25.75
CA ILE A 662 -4.84 -7.68 -25.93
C ILE A 662 -4.39 -8.68 -27.01
N GLY A 663 -5.33 -9.15 -27.84
CA GLY A 663 -5.06 -10.08 -28.95
C GLY A 663 -4.72 -11.51 -28.54
N SER A 664 -4.90 -11.86 -27.27
CA SER A 664 -4.62 -13.19 -26.71
C SER A 664 -5.89 -14.05 -26.65
N SER A 665 -5.73 -15.34 -26.37
CA SER A 665 -6.83 -16.30 -26.19
C SER A 665 -6.63 -17.16 -24.95
N PHE A 666 -7.72 -17.73 -24.44
CA PHE A 666 -7.65 -18.68 -23.34
C PHE A 666 -6.84 -19.92 -23.78
N PRO A 667 -5.93 -20.44 -22.95
CA PRO A 667 -5.14 -21.60 -23.32
C PRO A 667 -6.02 -22.84 -23.49
N VAL A 668 -6.04 -23.40 -24.69
CA VAL A 668 -6.66 -24.71 -24.93
C VAL A 668 -5.61 -25.77 -24.59
N HIS A 669 -5.88 -26.62 -23.60
CA HIS A 669 -5.05 -27.80 -23.34
C HIS A 669 -5.15 -28.76 -24.52
N THR A 670 -4.36 -28.53 -25.56
CA THR A 670 -4.00 -29.58 -26.51
C THR A 670 -3.02 -30.49 -25.75
N GLY A 671 -3.43 -31.72 -25.45
CA GLY A 671 -2.73 -32.64 -24.54
C GLY A 671 -1.33 -33.06 -25.01
N VAL A 672 -0.39 -32.14 -25.07
CA VAL A 672 1.00 -32.39 -25.46
C VAL A 672 1.92 -31.61 -24.54
N ASN A 673 2.70 -32.37 -23.78
CA ASN A 673 3.83 -32.00 -22.92
C ASN A 673 3.52 -31.63 -21.46
N ALA A 674 3.10 -32.63 -20.69
CA ALA A 674 3.72 -32.82 -19.37
C ALA A 674 5.07 -33.51 -19.57
N LYS A 675 6.17 -32.83 -19.24
CA LYS A 675 7.48 -33.42 -18.97
C LYS A 675 8.08 -32.78 -17.74
#